data_AF-A0A942P667-F1
#
_entry.id   AF-A0A942P667-F1
#
_cell.length_a   1.000
_cell.length_b   1.000
_cell.length_c   1.000
_cell.angle_alpha   90.00
_cell.angle_beta   90.00
_cell.angle_gamma   90.00
#
_symmetry.space_group_name_H-M   'P 1'
#
loop_
_entity.id
_entity.type
_entity.pdbx_description
1 polymer ?
#
loop_
_entity_poly.entity_id
_entity_poly.type
_entity_poly.pdbx_seq_one_letter_code
_entity_poly.pdbx_strand_id
1 'polypeptide(L)'
;MKMGNSLRQEDFERIFKQHLKIETYSKSIDSLFSPRLKSKINYKPYYQRNYVWDDHKATYFIESILMGTEIPPLIFFNNNTDIEVIDGRQRFETIMRFMENNFALTGKGLSVLGQLKKKTYDDLAKKDKKIIESFLDAKIRIIEFALVNEPPLDKFLEDRVKKEIFSRYNTGITPLKKSEIDNAVYDDDEISTIFKDLLKSKKQLQNIFYDTFFKSRKEIEPKVEQTLSFIRRFLVLPKYPINSYARGHGRTETLSKLYDYFSDSISDEKKAIESFILKVEYISRVKAYSDKNSLPINRLALECFLWGLSVIEMEEVSFEYDDHLIKEISEYIAENIQFYSEQDSHYYKQVIERYSTTAHFFETKFKVLLDVYLNGGTKNTLRTFQAPPDTMTKLSELESLRLNKPEPTRNSIEDIRRVMQRRRFLVRPSYQRSEVINITKSSGIIESILLGIVLPPIFIYKREDGVNEVIDGQQRILTILGYIGSEYIDENDKTVFSKNHKFGIRKPRILTEIESLKFDKLPEEQRNKILDFQLYIVEIEESKNPNFDPVDLFIRLNDKPYPIREHSFEMWNSWVDFEVIGQIRNIAKQNYSWFYLRQLVKSKDRDRMENEELITALSAINYFEKKKDQRKYLYIYQKEDRINAMFGDKSYISQLFMDVTENSHAKNDFIESLKGIESFIKKLKYIVLDTHKTKEELAPYLKAELDTLFVGNRDIKYSKRSMQDFYIAWFLLKDINMEMIKYHRLKIKSELKEIYTFIKSLPQELRLDNKGYDAFMMKAKTFKIKYQKDERKLKLSETEKLELILKQGNKSGLSEAPIFLGDEIEPDHTTPLAIGGKDNLENITIAHKDENRKKGSKNEI
;
A
#
# COMPACT_ATOMS: atom_id res chain seq x y z
N MET A 1 12.09 7.43 -35.49
CA MET A 1 12.11 6.97 -34.08
C MET A 1 11.25 5.74 -33.78
N LYS A 2 10.12 5.47 -34.48
CA LYS A 2 9.34 4.22 -34.29
C LYS A 2 10.12 2.92 -34.56
N MET A 3 11.04 2.90 -35.53
CA MET A 3 11.88 1.72 -35.84
C MET A 3 12.80 1.29 -34.69
N GLY A 4 13.31 2.22 -33.88
CA GLY A 4 14.25 1.91 -32.79
C GLY A 4 13.61 1.34 -31.51
N ASN A 5 12.30 1.56 -31.32
CA ASN A 5 11.52 0.93 -30.24
C ASN A 5 10.97 -0.46 -30.67
N SER A 6 10.64 -0.65 -31.95
CA SER A 6 10.20 -1.95 -32.49
C SER A 6 11.32 -2.99 -32.39
N LEU A 7 12.53 -2.65 -32.83
CA LEU A 7 13.70 -3.54 -32.76
C LEU A 7 14.01 -4.00 -31.32
N ARG A 8 13.94 -3.08 -30.35
CA ARG A 8 14.17 -3.41 -28.93
C ARG A 8 13.05 -4.25 -28.32
N GLN A 9 11.83 -4.12 -28.81
CA GLN A 9 10.71 -4.96 -28.39
C GLN A 9 10.86 -6.37 -28.98
N GLU A 10 11.24 -6.49 -30.25
CA GLU A 10 11.52 -7.76 -30.92
C GLU A 10 12.68 -8.51 -30.24
N ASP A 11 13.77 -7.81 -29.89
CA ASP A 11 14.88 -8.40 -29.13
C ASP A 11 14.45 -8.86 -27.74
N PHE A 12 13.62 -8.07 -27.03
CA PHE A 12 13.04 -8.45 -25.75
C PHE A 12 12.20 -9.73 -25.84
N GLU A 13 11.32 -9.80 -26.85
CA GLU A 13 10.48 -10.98 -27.09
C GLU A 13 11.34 -12.21 -27.46
N ARG A 14 12.38 -12.01 -28.29
CA ARG A 14 13.32 -13.08 -28.67
C ARG A 14 14.02 -13.66 -27.45
N ILE A 15 14.40 -12.84 -26.48
CA ILE A 15 15.03 -13.33 -25.23
C ILE A 15 14.13 -14.31 -24.49
N PHE A 16 12.88 -13.94 -24.26
CA PHE A 16 11.93 -14.81 -23.57
C PHE A 16 11.57 -16.06 -24.38
N LYS A 17 11.56 -15.96 -25.71
CA LYS A 17 11.23 -17.09 -26.60
C LYS A 17 12.38 -18.09 -26.74
N GLN A 18 13.65 -17.64 -26.72
CA GLN A 18 14.79 -18.47 -27.18
C GLN A 18 16.01 -18.50 -26.24
N HIS A 19 16.20 -17.52 -25.37
CA HIS A 19 17.47 -17.33 -24.63
C HIS A 19 17.34 -17.45 -23.11
N LEU A 20 16.12 -17.55 -22.59
CA LEU A 20 15.86 -17.65 -21.16
C LEU A 20 15.96 -19.11 -20.69
N LYS A 21 17.02 -19.43 -19.94
CA LYS A 21 17.15 -20.71 -19.23
C LYS A 21 16.59 -20.58 -17.82
N ILE A 22 15.79 -21.56 -17.42
CA ILE A 22 15.17 -21.61 -16.10
C ILE A 22 15.59 -22.90 -15.42
N GLU A 23 16.23 -22.77 -14.27
CA GLU A 23 16.62 -23.90 -13.42
C GLU A 23 15.85 -23.86 -12.11
N THR A 24 15.57 -25.03 -11.56
CA THR A 24 14.90 -25.15 -10.26
C THR A 24 15.67 -26.14 -9.41
N TYR A 25 16.01 -25.71 -8.20
CA TYR A 25 16.77 -26.52 -7.25
C TYR A 25 16.46 -26.07 -5.82
N SER A 26 16.92 -26.84 -4.85
CA SER A 26 16.77 -26.53 -3.42
C SER A 26 18.14 -26.43 -2.77
N LYS A 27 18.33 -25.46 -1.87
CA LYS A 27 19.55 -25.30 -1.07
C LYS A 27 19.21 -25.21 0.41
N SER A 28 20.00 -25.85 1.27
CA SER A 28 19.89 -25.62 2.72
C SER A 28 20.16 -24.16 3.06
N ILE A 29 19.62 -23.66 4.17
CA ILE A 29 19.92 -22.31 4.66
C ILE A 29 21.44 -22.16 4.87
N ASP A 30 22.10 -23.18 5.41
CA ASP A 30 23.56 -23.17 5.57
C ASP A 30 24.32 -22.94 4.25
N SER A 31 23.97 -23.71 3.20
CA SER A 31 24.59 -23.56 1.89
C SER A 31 24.27 -22.21 1.24
N LEU A 32 23.02 -21.75 1.37
CA LEU A 32 22.53 -20.50 0.80
C LEU A 32 23.25 -19.27 1.40
N PHE A 33 23.52 -19.30 2.71
CA PHE A 33 24.15 -18.21 3.44
C PHE A 33 25.66 -18.40 3.67
N SER A 34 26.27 -19.43 3.06
CA SER A 34 27.72 -19.60 3.05
C SER A 34 28.44 -18.34 2.53
N PRO A 35 29.62 -17.97 3.08
CA PRO A 35 30.30 -16.72 2.72
C PRO A 35 30.52 -16.53 1.22
N ARG A 36 30.89 -17.61 0.51
CA ARG A 36 31.16 -17.61 -0.94
C ARG A 36 29.91 -17.32 -1.78
N LEU A 37 28.75 -17.84 -1.38
CA LEU A 37 27.51 -17.64 -2.13
C LEU A 37 26.86 -16.31 -1.72
N LYS A 38 26.83 -16.00 -0.41
CA LYS A 38 26.31 -14.74 0.12
C LYS A 38 26.98 -13.53 -0.52
N SER A 39 28.29 -13.57 -0.78
CA SER A 39 29.02 -12.47 -1.42
C SER A 39 28.64 -12.23 -2.88
N LYS A 40 28.10 -13.24 -3.57
CA LYS A 40 27.63 -13.13 -4.96
C LYS A 40 26.17 -12.73 -5.08
N ILE A 41 25.39 -12.84 -3.99
CA ILE A 41 23.95 -12.56 -4.00
C ILE A 41 23.71 -11.08 -3.69
N ASN A 42 23.30 -10.32 -4.70
CA ASN A 42 22.69 -9.01 -4.54
C ASN A 42 21.19 -9.18 -4.21
N TYR A 43 20.86 -9.20 -2.92
CA TYR A 43 19.47 -9.29 -2.45
C TYR A 43 18.71 -7.95 -2.41
N LYS A 44 19.40 -6.84 -2.67
CA LYS A 44 18.86 -5.47 -2.63
C LYS A 44 19.08 -4.72 -3.96
N PRO A 45 18.74 -5.32 -5.12
CA PRO A 45 18.83 -4.62 -6.39
C PRO A 45 17.90 -3.41 -6.39
N TYR A 46 18.21 -2.42 -7.23
CA TYR A 46 17.59 -1.11 -7.14
C TYR A 46 16.07 -1.15 -7.34
N TYR A 47 15.53 -2.05 -8.16
CA TYR A 47 14.08 -2.16 -8.42
C TYR A 47 13.27 -2.80 -7.27
N GLN A 48 13.93 -3.28 -6.20
CA GLN A 48 13.26 -3.82 -5.01
C GLN A 48 12.87 -2.73 -4.02
N ARG A 49 11.68 -2.85 -3.42
CA ARG A 49 11.30 -2.05 -2.24
C ARG A 49 12.16 -2.38 -1.03
N ASN A 50 12.26 -1.44 -0.08
CA ASN A 50 12.98 -1.63 1.18
C ASN A 50 12.35 -2.72 2.06
N TYR A 51 13.04 -3.12 3.13
CA TYR A 51 12.51 -4.10 4.07
C TYR A 51 11.35 -3.51 4.87
N VAL A 52 10.20 -4.18 4.87
CA VAL A 52 8.94 -3.66 5.46
C VAL A 52 8.28 -4.61 6.46
N TRP A 53 8.76 -5.85 6.59
CA TRP A 53 8.22 -6.76 7.60
C TRP A 53 8.53 -6.23 9.01
N ASP A 54 7.57 -6.34 9.92
CA ASP A 54 7.82 -6.12 11.33
C ASP A 54 8.34 -7.41 11.98
N ASP A 55 8.83 -7.29 13.22
CA ASP A 55 9.37 -8.43 13.95
C ASP A 55 8.33 -9.55 14.13
N HIS A 56 7.03 -9.22 14.13
CA HIS A 56 5.94 -10.20 14.19
C HIS A 56 5.86 -11.05 12.92
N LYS A 57 5.80 -10.43 11.73
CA LYS A 57 5.79 -11.19 10.47
C LYS A 57 7.12 -11.89 10.20
N ALA A 58 8.23 -11.27 10.59
CA ALA A 58 9.55 -11.90 10.52
C ALA A 58 9.60 -13.16 11.39
N THR A 59 9.10 -13.10 12.63
CA THR A 59 8.99 -14.25 13.53
C THR A 59 8.11 -15.35 12.93
N TYR A 60 6.95 -15.01 12.38
CA TYR A 60 6.05 -15.96 11.75
C TYR A 60 6.70 -16.72 10.58
N PHE A 61 7.53 -16.02 9.79
CA PHE A 61 8.31 -16.66 8.73
C PHE A 61 9.42 -17.57 9.27
N ILE A 62 10.10 -17.20 10.35
CA ILE A 62 11.08 -18.09 11.00
C ILE A 62 10.40 -19.32 11.61
N GLU A 63 9.24 -19.15 12.26
CA GLU A 63 8.43 -20.26 12.77
C GLU A 63 8.08 -21.24 11.64
N SER A 64 7.62 -20.73 10.48
CA SER A 64 7.36 -21.55 9.30
C SER A 64 8.56 -22.40 8.85
N ILE A 65 9.76 -21.83 8.86
CA ILE A 65 10.99 -22.58 8.52
C ILE A 65 11.27 -23.66 9.56
N LEU A 66 11.13 -23.35 10.85
CA LEU A 66 11.42 -24.28 11.94
C LEU A 66 10.46 -25.48 11.94
N MET A 67 9.18 -25.24 11.64
CA MET A 67 8.15 -26.27 11.49
C MET A 67 8.28 -27.08 10.20
N GLY A 68 9.20 -26.73 9.30
CA GLY A 68 9.34 -27.40 8.01
C GLY A 68 8.17 -27.15 7.05
N THR A 69 7.38 -26.09 7.28
CA THR A 69 6.34 -25.67 6.34
C THR A 69 6.99 -25.17 5.06
N GLU A 70 6.40 -25.50 3.91
CA GLU A 70 6.92 -25.01 2.65
C GLU A 70 6.70 -23.50 2.54
N ILE A 71 7.78 -22.79 2.26
CA ILE A 71 7.72 -21.37 1.98
C ILE A 71 7.76 -21.16 0.46
N PRO A 72 7.22 -20.04 -0.06
CA PRO A 72 7.38 -19.72 -1.47
C PRO A 72 8.86 -19.76 -1.90
N PRO A 73 9.17 -20.00 -3.20
CA PRO A 73 10.55 -20.06 -3.68
C PRO A 73 11.20 -18.68 -3.76
N LEU A 74 12.53 -18.61 -3.63
CA LEU A 74 13.31 -17.44 -4.00
C LEU A 74 13.50 -17.41 -5.52
N ILE A 75 13.33 -16.24 -6.13
CA ILE A 75 13.50 -16.08 -7.57
C ILE A 75 14.81 -15.34 -7.82
N PHE A 76 15.76 -16.01 -8.46
CA PHE A 76 17.09 -15.51 -8.74
C PHE A 76 17.26 -15.20 -10.23
N PHE A 77 18.05 -14.19 -10.54
CA PHE A 77 18.55 -13.92 -11.87
C PHE A 77 20.09 -13.97 -11.83
N ASN A 78 20.66 -14.89 -12.58
CA ASN A 78 22.09 -15.13 -12.64
C ASN A 78 22.64 -14.55 -13.96
N ASN A 79 23.50 -13.54 -13.85
CA ASN A 79 24.15 -12.90 -14.99
C ASN A 79 25.61 -13.38 -15.17
N ASN A 80 25.90 -14.62 -14.77
CA ASN A 80 27.21 -15.28 -14.73
C ASN A 80 28.19 -14.73 -13.67
N THR A 81 28.19 -13.43 -13.40
CA THR A 81 29.08 -12.81 -12.38
C THR A 81 28.43 -12.76 -11.01
N ASP A 82 27.19 -12.28 -10.96
CA ASP A 82 26.42 -12.00 -9.76
C ASP A 82 25.02 -12.63 -9.84
N ILE A 83 24.40 -12.82 -8.68
CA ILE A 83 23.04 -13.33 -8.57
C ILE A 83 22.17 -12.23 -7.96
N GLU A 84 21.14 -11.79 -8.68
CA GLU A 84 20.17 -10.84 -8.15
C GLU A 84 18.91 -11.54 -7.64
N VAL A 85 18.41 -11.10 -6.48
CA VAL A 85 17.10 -11.56 -5.98
C VAL A 85 15.99 -10.77 -6.64
N ILE A 86 15.29 -11.41 -7.58
CA ILE A 86 14.14 -10.85 -8.30
C ILE A 86 12.87 -10.92 -7.45
N ASP A 87 12.66 -11.99 -6.70
CA ASP A 87 11.57 -12.05 -5.73
C ASP A 87 12.01 -12.82 -4.49
N GLY A 88 11.50 -12.40 -3.33
CA GLY A 88 11.85 -12.99 -2.05
C GLY A 88 12.87 -12.20 -1.24
N ARG A 89 13.17 -10.95 -1.59
CA ARG A 89 14.03 -10.06 -0.78
C ARG A 89 13.66 -10.08 0.71
N GLN A 90 12.37 -9.91 1.04
CA GLN A 90 11.92 -9.87 2.44
C GLN A 90 12.21 -11.20 3.17
N ARG A 91 12.11 -12.34 2.47
CA ARG A 91 12.37 -13.68 3.01
C ARG A 91 13.87 -13.90 3.21
N PHE A 92 14.67 -13.62 2.18
CA PHE A 92 16.13 -13.70 2.25
C PHE A 92 16.70 -12.82 3.36
N GLU A 93 16.30 -11.55 3.40
CA GLU A 93 16.76 -10.58 4.40
C GLU A 93 16.28 -10.94 5.81
N THR A 94 15.11 -11.60 5.98
CA THR A 94 14.65 -12.07 7.30
C THR A 94 15.51 -13.19 7.85
N ILE A 95 15.86 -14.20 7.03
CA ILE A 95 16.77 -15.27 7.45
C ILE A 95 18.11 -14.69 7.88
N MET A 96 18.68 -13.82 7.03
CA MET A 96 19.93 -13.13 7.32
C MET A 96 19.87 -12.34 8.63
N ARG A 97 18.81 -11.52 8.82
CA ARG A 97 18.62 -10.72 10.03
C ARG A 97 18.48 -11.58 11.28
N PHE A 98 17.85 -12.74 11.19
CA PHE A 98 17.74 -13.67 12.32
C PHE A 98 19.11 -14.25 12.67
N MET A 99 19.83 -14.77 11.68
CA MET A 99 21.20 -15.31 11.85
C MET A 99 22.20 -14.28 12.40
N GLU A 100 22.01 -13.00 12.08
CA GLU A 100 22.84 -11.88 12.56
C GLU A 100 22.36 -11.30 13.90
N ASN A 101 21.38 -11.93 14.56
CA ASN A 101 20.79 -11.47 15.84
C ASN A 101 20.17 -10.05 15.79
N ASN A 102 19.72 -9.59 14.61
CA ASN A 102 19.12 -8.27 14.46
C ASN A 102 17.71 -8.14 15.05
N PHE A 103 17.08 -9.25 15.46
CA PHE A 103 15.82 -9.27 16.20
C PHE A 103 15.66 -10.56 17.02
N ALA A 104 14.79 -10.52 18.03
CA ALA A 104 14.36 -11.68 18.81
C ALA A 104 12.95 -12.12 18.39
N LEU A 105 12.67 -13.42 18.49
CA LEU A 105 11.35 -13.97 18.14
C LEU A 105 10.28 -13.36 19.05
N THR A 106 9.17 -12.95 18.47
CA THR A 106 8.09 -12.25 19.18
C THR A 106 6.90 -13.17 19.43
N GLY A 107 6.30 -13.08 20.62
CA GLY A 107 5.15 -13.94 20.95
C GLY A 107 3.93 -13.77 20.02
N LYS A 108 3.77 -12.62 19.36
CA LYS A 108 2.66 -12.42 18.40
C LYS A 108 2.91 -13.02 17.02
N GLY A 109 4.16 -13.35 16.70
CA GLY A 109 4.51 -14.05 15.46
C GLY A 109 4.68 -15.55 15.66
N LEU A 110 4.54 -16.05 16.90
CA LEU A 110 4.59 -17.46 17.23
C LEU A 110 3.16 -17.92 17.48
N SER A 111 2.67 -18.77 16.58
CA SER A 111 1.34 -19.38 16.67
C SER A 111 1.40 -20.74 17.36
N VAL A 112 2.47 -21.49 17.12
CA VAL A 112 2.66 -22.86 17.62
C VAL A 112 3.85 -22.91 18.57
N LEU A 113 4.94 -22.18 18.26
CA LEU A 113 6.21 -22.26 18.97
C LEU A 113 6.39 -21.18 20.03
N GLY A 114 5.37 -20.97 20.88
CA GLY A 114 5.32 -19.91 21.89
C GLY A 114 6.51 -19.89 22.87
N GLN A 115 7.11 -21.05 23.15
CA GLN A 115 8.30 -21.21 24.00
C GLN A 115 9.55 -20.50 23.45
N LEU A 116 9.60 -20.21 22.16
CA LEU A 116 10.72 -19.50 21.52
C LEU A 116 10.63 -17.97 21.68
N LYS A 117 9.61 -17.46 22.38
CA LYS A 117 9.42 -16.03 22.61
C LYS A 117 10.66 -15.41 23.28
N LYS A 118 11.06 -14.25 22.74
CA LYS A 118 12.24 -13.44 23.11
C LYS A 118 13.60 -14.11 22.86
N LYS A 119 13.66 -15.29 22.22
CA LYS A 119 14.93 -15.93 21.86
C LYS A 119 15.52 -15.30 20.60
N THR A 120 16.83 -15.08 20.60
CA THR A 120 17.60 -14.76 19.38
C THR A 120 18.23 -16.02 18.78
N TYR A 121 18.86 -15.90 17.61
CA TYR A 121 19.61 -16.99 17.01
C TYR A 121 20.72 -17.51 17.95
N ASP A 122 21.48 -16.61 18.57
CA ASP A 122 22.55 -16.98 19.52
C ASP A 122 22.01 -17.66 20.79
N ASP A 123 20.84 -17.24 21.28
CA ASP A 123 20.21 -17.89 22.43
C ASP A 123 19.89 -19.35 22.11
N LEU A 124 19.32 -19.60 20.93
CA LEU A 124 18.99 -20.94 20.46
C LEU A 124 20.24 -21.76 20.13
N ALA A 125 21.26 -21.15 19.53
CA ALA A 125 22.53 -21.84 19.23
C ALA A 125 23.24 -22.33 20.49
N LYS A 126 23.11 -21.59 21.61
CA LYS A 126 23.72 -21.95 22.90
C LYS A 126 22.91 -22.99 23.67
N LYS A 127 21.58 -22.85 23.69
CA LYS A 127 20.70 -23.64 24.59
C LYS A 127 19.98 -24.79 23.87
N ASP A 128 19.72 -24.65 22.58
CA ASP A 128 18.78 -25.47 21.81
C ASP A 128 19.39 -25.86 20.44
N LYS A 129 20.60 -26.46 20.44
CA LYS A 129 21.39 -26.76 19.22
C LYS A 129 20.61 -27.45 18.11
N LYS A 130 19.77 -28.43 18.46
CA LYS A 130 18.92 -29.17 17.51
C LYS A 130 17.99 -28.26 16.69
N ILE A 131 17.50 -27.16 17.28
CA ILE A 131 16.63 -26.19 16.58
C ILE A 131 17.42 -25.41 15.53
N ILE A 132 18.67 -25.07 15.84
CA ILE A 132 19.55 -24.39 14.89
C ILE A 132 20.01 -25.32 13.78
N GLU A 133 20.39 -26.56 14.09
CA GLU A 133 20.69 -27.59 13.08
C GLU A 133 19.49 -27.77 12.14
N SER A 134 18.31 -27.95 12.72
CA SER A 134 17.01 -27.94 12.03
C SER A 134 16.83 -26.75 11.07
N PHE A 135 17.09 -25.54 11.56
CA PHE A 135 16.95 -24.31 10.80
C PHE A 135 17.95 -24.26 9.64
N LEU A 136 19.22 -24.59 9.90
CA LEU A 136 20.30 -24.58 8.92
C LEU A 136 20.10 -25.62 7.81
N ASP A 137 19.59 -26.80 8.16
CA ASP A 137 19.29 -27.89 7.23
C ASP A 137 18.03 -27.64 6.39
N ALA A 138 17.16 -26.72 6.82
CA ALA A 138 15.93 -26.41 6.10
C ALA A 138 16.25 -25.99 4.65
N LYS A 139 15.61 -26.67 3.70
CA LYS A 139 15.84 -26.44 2.27
C LYS A 139 14.93 -25.32 1.76
N ILE A 140 15.54 -24.30 1.17
CA ILE A 140 14.86 -23.22 0.47
C ILE A 140 14.90 -23.50 -1.02
N ARG A 141 13.71 -23.50 -1.64
CA ARG A 141 13.58 -23.67 -3.08
C ARG A 141 13.97 -22.39 -3.82
N ILE A 142 14.72 -22.57 -4.90
CA ILE A 142 15.21 -21.49 -5.77
C ILE A 142 14.75 -21.77 -7.20
N ILE A 143 14.21 -20.75 -7.85
CA ILE A 143 13.98 -20.71 -9.30
C ILE A 143 14.97 -19.70 -9.86
N GLU A 144 15.95 -20.18 -10.63
CA GLU A 144 17.02 -19.37 -11.18
C GLU A 144 16.79 -19.15 -12.67
N PHE A 145 16.80 -17.88 -13.07
CA PHE A 145 16.77 -17.44 -14.46
C PHE A 145 18.19 -17.10 -14.89
N ALA A 146 18.63 -17.62 -16.03
CA ALA A 146 19.91 -17.31 -16.65
C ALA A 146 19.70 -17.05 -18.14
N LEU A 147 20.53 -16.20 -18.73
CA LEU A 147 20.51 -15.93 -20.17
C LEU A 147 21.60 -16.73 -20.87
N VAL A 148 21.25 -17.35 -21.98
CA VAL A 148 22.13 -18.30 -22.70
C VAL A 148 22.19 -17.93 -24.19
N ASN A 149 23.34 -18.16 -24.82
CA ASN A 149 23.59 -17.93 -26.26
C ASN A 149 23.50 -16.44 -26.69
N GLU A 150 24.31 -15.57 -26.08
CA GLU A 150 24.32 -14.08 -26.23
C GLU A 150 24.19 -13.51 -27.66
N PRO A 151 23.64 -12.29 -27.77
CA PRO A 151 24.51 -11.11 -27.91
C PRO A 151 24.58 -10.28 -26.62
N PRO A 152 25.61 -9.42 -26.44
CA PRO A 152 25.78 -8.63 -25.22
C PRO A 152 24.57 -7.74 -25.04
N LEU A 153 23.81 -8.00 -23.98
CA LEU A 153 22.65 -7.20 -23.65
C LEU A 153 23.15 -5.82 -23.25
N ASP A 154 22.57 -4.79 -23.85
CA ASP A 154 22.65 -3.50 -23.20
C ASP A 154 21.99 -3.60 -21.82
N LYS A 155 22.45 -2.77 -20.88
CA LYS A 155 21.92 -2.77 -19.51
C LYS A 155 20.41 -2.55 -19.44
N PHE A 156 19.82 -1.93 -20.47
CA PHE A 156 18.40 -1.63 -20.52
C PHE A 156 17.57 -2.89 -20.80
N LEU A 157 18.04 -3.77 -21.70
CA LEU A 157 17.32 -4.98 -22.08
C LEU A 157 17.37 -6.03 -20.97
N GLU A 158 18.52 -6.20 -20.31
CA GLU A 158 18.65 -7.04 -19.11
C GLU A 158 17.70 -6.56 -17.99
N ASP A 159 17.66 -5.25 -17.74
CA ASP A 159 16.78 -4.65 -16.75
C ASP A 159 15.29 -4.88 -17.07
N ARG A 160 14.89 -4.72 -18.34
CA ARG A 160 13.54 -5.04 -18.80
C ARG A 160 13.17 -6.51 -18.52
N VAL A 161 14.07 -7.44 -18.81
CA VAL A 161 13.84 -8.89 -18.57
C VAL A 161 13.62 -9.15 -17.08
N LYS A 162 14.50 -8.62 -16.21
CA LYS A 162 14.38 -8.73 -14.75
C LYS A 162 13.03 -8.21 -14.24
N LYS A 163 12.60 -7.04 -14.73
CA LYS A 163 11.32 -6.41 -14.34
C LYS A 163 10.11 -7.20 -14.80
N GLU A 164 10.17 -7.80 -15.99
CA GLU A 164 9.09 -8.64 -16.48
C GLU A 164 8.97 -9.93 -15.65
N ILE A 165 10.09 -10.57 -15.29
CA ILE A 165 10.11 -11.70 -14.35
C ILE A 165 9.50 -11.26 -13.00
N PHE A 166 9.97 -10.14 -12.43
CA PHE A 166 9.43 -9.58 -11.18
C PHE A 166 7.91 -9.39 -11.24
N SER A 167 7.43 -8.79 -12.33
CA SER A 167 6.00 -8.51 -12.52
C SER A 167 5.19 -9.79 -12.60
N ARG A 168 5.66 -10.85 -13.27
CA ARG A 168 4.90 -12.11 -13.40
C ARG A 168 4.69 -12.79 -12.05
N TYR A 169 5.70 -12.80 -11.18
CA TYR A 169 5.58 -13.40 -9.84
C TYR A 169 4.78 -12.54 -8.85
N ASN A 170 4.77 -11.21 -9.01
CA ASN A 170 4.05 -10.30 -8.11
C ASN A 170 2.58 -10.00 -8.51
N THR A 171 2.25 -10.01 -9.80
CA THR A 171 0.90 -9.60 -10.28
C THR A 171 -0.18 -10.69 -10.16
N GLY A 172 0.22 -11.97 -10.06
CA GLY A 172 -0.69 -13.12 -10.00
C GLY A 172 -1.27 -13.44 -8.62
N ILE A 173 -0.67 -12.96 -7.53
CA ILE A 173 -1.07 -13.35 -6.17
C ILE A 173 -1.82 -12.20 -5.50
N THR A 174 -3.15 -12.27 -5.50
CA THR A 174 -3.99 -11.33 -4.75
C THR A 174 -4.00 -11.73 -3.26
N PRO A 175 -3.58 -10.86 -2.32
CA PRO A 175 -3.65 -11.15 -0.89
C PRO A 175 -5.06 -11.52 -0.43
N LEU A 176 -5.20 -12.35 0.60
CA LEU A 176 -6.50 -12.62 1.21
C LEU A 176 -7.04 -11.37 1.91
N LYS A 177 -8.34 -11.13 1.75
CA LYS A 177 -9.07 -10.15 2.55
C LYS A 177 -9.25 -10.69 3.98
N LYS A 178 -9.42 -9.79 4.95
CA LYS A 178 -9.71 -10.20 6.33
C LYS A 178 -10.88 -11.19 6.42
N SER A 179 -11.98 -10.93 5.72
CA SER A 179 -13.14 -11.85 5.71
C SER A 179 -12.82 -13.24 5.15
N GLU A 180 -11.86 -13.34 4.22
CA GLU A 180 -11.41 -14.61 3.64
C GLU A 180 -10.50 -15.35 4.63
N ILE A 181 -9.61 -14.64 5.34
CA ILE A 181 -8.80 -15.21 6.43
C ILE A 181 -9.69 -15.69 7.56
N ASP A 182 -10.62 -14.85 8.03
CA ASP A 182 -11.56 -15.24 9.07
C ASP A 182 -12.40 -16.45 8.58
N ASN A 183 -12.90 -16.49 7.34
CA ASN A 183 -13.62 -17.67 6.87
C ASN A 183 -12.76 -18.96 6.89
N ALA A 184 -11.47 -18.86 6.57
CA ALA A 184 -10.58 -20.00 6.63
C ALA A 184 -10.33 -20.49 8.06
N VAL A 185 -10.01 -19.58 8.99
CA VAL A 185 -9.70 -19.92 10.39
C VAL A 185 -10.87 -20.62 11.09
N TYR A 186 -12.10 -20.22 10.78
CA TYR A 186 -13.31 -20.71 11.44
C TYR A 186 -14.17 -21.56 10.49
N ASP A 187 -13.54 -22.29 9.57
CA ASP A 187 -14.28 -23.13 8.62
C ASP A 187 -14.95 -24.32 9.30
N ASP A 188 -14.32 -24.85 10.35
CA ASP A 188 -14.82 -25.96 11.20
C ASP A 188 -15.59 -25.49 12.45
N ASP A 189 -15.78 -24.17 12.61
CA ASP A 189 -16.51 -23.60 13.75
C ASP A 189 -18.02 -23.85 13.61
N GLU A 190 -18.63 -24.47 14.63
CA GLU A 190 -20.04 -24.90 14.59
C GLU A 190 -20.99 -23.69 14.42
N ILE A 191 -20.77 -22.61 15.18
CA ILE A 191 -21.57 -21.38 15.09
C ILE A 191 -21.48 -20.78 13.68
N SER A 192 -20.27 -20.66 13.13
CA SER A 192 -20.04 -20.13 11.78
C SER A 192 -20.70 -21.01 10.72
N THR A 193 -20.65 -22.33 10.88
CA THR A 193 -21.28 -23.30 9.97
C THR A 193 -22.79 -23.14 9.95
N ILE A 194 -23.43 -23.08 11.13
CA ILE A 194 -24.90 -22.89 11.22
C ILE A 194 -25.31 -21.56 10.58
N PHE A 195 -24.59 -20.46 10.84
CA PHE A 195 -24.88 -19.18 10.17
C PHE A 195 -24.68 -19.25 8.65
N LYS A 196 -23.62 -19.91 8.17
CA LYS A 196 -23.33 -20.10 6.74
C LYS A 196 -24.48 -20.82 6.04
N ASP A 197 -25.00 -21.88 6.63
CA ASP A 197 -26.11 -22.66 6.09
C ASP A 197 -27.43 -21.90 6.14
N LEU A 198 -27.70 -21.16 7.23
CA LEU A 198 -28.87 -20.28 7.32
C LEU A 198 -28.85 -19.18 6.25
N LEU A 199 -27.70 -18.54 6.02
CA LEU A 199 -27.56 -17.49 5.01
C LEU A 199 -27.70 -18.04 3.58
N LYS A 200 -27.17 -19.25 3.31
CA LYS A 200 -27.31 -19.91 2.00
C LYS A 200 -28.74 -20.39 1.73
N SER A 201 -29.40 -20.96 2.73
CA SER A 201 -30.76 -21.51 2.60
C SER A 201 -31.84 -20.42 2.58
N LYS A 202 -31.69 -19.37 3.39
CA LYS A 202 -32.66 -18.27 3.52
C LYS A 202 -32.15 -16.99 2.87
N LYS A 203 -32.33 -16.87 1.55
CA LYS A 203 -31.95 -15.65 0.79
C LYS A 203 -32.51 -14.35 1.37
N GLN A 204 -33.72 -14.39 1.95
CA GLN A 204 -34.32 -13.23 2.61
C GLN A 204 -33.47 -12.73 3.79
N LEU A 205 -32.95 -13.63 4.62
CA LEU A 205 -32.08 -13.28 5.74
C LEU A 205 -30.78 -12.65 5.25
N GLN A 206 -30.17 -13.22 4.20
CA GLN A 206 -28.96 -12.66 3.59
C GLN A 206 -29.20 -11.22 3.07
N ASN A 207 -30.34 -10.97 2.43
CA ASN A 207 -30.71 -9.63 1.97
C ASN A 207 -30.92 -8.67 3.14
N ILE A 208 -31.56 -9.11 4.23
CA ILE A 208 -31.73 -8.32 5.45
C ILE A 208 -30.38 -7.83 5.98
N PHE A 209 -29.39 -8.72 6.11
CA PHE A 209 -28.04 -8.32 6.53
C PHE A 209 -27.44 -7.28 5.59
N TYR A 210 -27.48 -7.55 4.28
CA TYR A 210 -26.87 -6.70 3.26
C TYR A 210 -27.49 -5.32 3.17
N ASP A 211 -28.82 -5.24 3.10
CA ASP A 211 -29.54 -3.98 2.96
C ASP A 211 -29.48 -3.13 4.24
N THR A 212 -29.33 -3.77 5.40
CA THR A 212 -29.30 -3.08 6.69
C THR A 212 -27.90 -2.56 7.04
N PHE A 213 -26.85 -3.37 6.84
CA PHE A 213 -25.52 -3.06 7.38
C PHE A 213 -24.43 -2.82 6.32
N PHE A 214 -24.67 -3.14 5.05
CA PHE A 214 -23.67 -3.02 3.99
C PHE A 214 -24.05 -1.93 2.98
N LYS A 215 -23.04 -1.35 2.33
CA LYS A 215 -23.29 -0.36 1.26
C LYS A 215 -23.81 -1.09 0.03
N SER A 216 -25.07 -0.84 -0.34
CA SER A 216 -25.68 -1.37 -1.57
C SER A 216 -24.88 -0.91 -2.79
N ARG A 217 -24.24 -1.84 -3.49
CA ARG A 217 -23.71 -1.64 -4.84
C ARG A 217 -24.60 -2.48 -5.75
N LYS A 218 -25.40 -1.82 -6.59
CA LYS A 218 -26.48 -2.40 -7.42
C LYS A 218 -26.08 -3.60 -8.31
N GLU A 219 -24.80 -3.96 -8.39
CA GLU A 219 -24.26 -4.95 -9.35
C GLU A 219 -23.42 -6.07 -8.71
N ILE A 220 -23.31 -6.15 -7.38
CA ILE A 220 -22.45 -7.16 -6.72
C ILE A 220 -23.28 -8.05 -5.82
N GLU A 221 -23.27 -9.35 -6.12
CA GLU A 221 -23.90 -10.39 -5.31
C GLU A 221 -23.37 -10.36 -3.86
N PRO A 222 -24.26 -10.41 -2.85
CA PRO A 222 -23.94 -10.64 -1.45
C PRO A 222 -22.91 -11.75 -1.20
N LYS A 223 -21.74 -11.40 -0.66
CA LYS A 223 -20.72 -12.35 -0.22
C LYS A 223 -20.98 -12.84 1.20
N VAL A 224 -21.32 -14.11 1.34
CA VAL A 224 -21.58 -14.76 2.65
C VAL A 224 -20.42 -14.54 3.63
N GLU A 225 -19.17 -14.61 3.16
CA GLU A 225 -17.96 -14.50 3.99
C GLU A 225 -17.84 -13.13 4.69
N GLN A 226 -18.33 -12.06 4.02
CA GLN A 226 -18.37 -10.72 4.62
C GLN A 226 -19.41 -10.64 5.74
N THR A 227 -20.54 -11.31 5.56
CA THR A 227 -21.61 -11.38 6.56
C THR A 227 -21.15 -12.17 7.78
N LEU A 228 -20.48 -13.31 7.58
CA LEU A 228 -19.91 -14.10 8.69
C LEU A 228 -18.86 -13.32 9.49
N SER A 229 -17.97 -12.57 8.84
CA SER A 229 -17.02 -11.69 9.56
C SER A 229 -17.73 -10.57 10.35
N PHE A 230 -18.84 -10.04 9.82
CA PHE A 230 -19.69 -9.09 10.55
C PHE A 230 -20.35 -9.73 11.78
N ILE A 231 -20.95 -10.92 11.62
CA ILE A 231 -21.64 -11.65 12.70
C ILE A 231 -20.68 -11.93 13.85
N ARG A 232 -19.53 -12.57 13.57
CA ARG A 232 -18.52 -12.89 14.59
C ARG A 232 -18.06 -11.67 15.37
N ARG A 233 -17.84 -10.55 14.67
CA ARG A 233 -17.52 -9.27 15.32
C ARG A 233 -18.61 -8.84 16.29
N PHE A 234 -19.88 -8.85 15.87
CA PHE A 234 -20.99 -8.32 16.68
C PHE A 234 -21.47 -9.27 17.79
N LEU A 235 -21.22 -10.57 17.68
CA LEU A 235 -21.42 -11.52 18.79
C LEU A 235 -20.56 -11.17 20.01
N VAL A 236 -19.34 -10.64 19.79
CA VAL A 236 -18.38 -10.38 20.88
C VAL A 236 -18.06 -8.92 21.11
N LEU A 237 -18.48 -8.01 20.23
CA LEU A 237 -18.26 -6.57 20.40
C LEU A 237 -18.80 -6.02 21.74
N PRO A 238 -19.95 -6.47 22.28
CA PRO A 238 -20.39 -6.08 23.62
C PRO A 238 -19.35 -6.39 24.71
N LYS A 239 -18.56 -7.45 24.56
CA LYS A 239 -17.47 -7.81 25.52
C LYS A 239 -16.19 -6.99 25.31
N TYR A 240 -16.14 -6.12 24.30
CA TYR A 240 -14.96 -5.32 23.95
C TYR A 240 -15.19 -3.83 24.26
N PRO A 241 -14.55 -3.27 25.30
CA PRO A 241 -14.64 -1.85 25.62
C PRO A 241 -14.40 -0.94 24.40
N ILE A 242 -15.37 -0.08 24.08
CA ILE A 242 -15.36 0.70 22.84
C ILE A 242 -14.16 1.65 22.75
N ASN A 243 -13.68 2.20 23.86
CA ASN A 243 -12.44 2.97 23.89
C ASN A 243 -11.23 2.18 23.40
N SER A 244 -11.14 0.91 23.76
CA SER A 244 -10.06 0.03 23.31
C SER A 244 -10.26 -0.36 21.85
N TYR A 245 -11.50 -0.67 21.45
CA TYR A 245 -11.87 -0.94 20.06
C TYR A 245 -11.53 0.25 19.12
N ALA A 246 -11.83 1.47 19.53
CA ALA A 246 -11.61 2.70 18.77
C ALA A 246 -10.12 3.04 18.59
N ARG A 247 -9.23 2.67 19.54
CA ARG A 247 -7.78 2.90 19.45
C ARG A 247 -7.10 2.05 18.37
N GLY A 248 -7.75 0.99 17.90
CA GLY A 248 -7.34 0.15 16.77
C GLY A 248 -6.14 -0.78 16.99
N HIS A 249 -5.33 -0.58 18.04
CA HIS A 249 -4.16 -1.42 18.32
C HIS A 249 -4.59 -2.82 18.79
N GLY A 250 -4.22 -3.87 18.05
CA GLY A 250 -4.57 -5.25 18.40
C GLY A 250 -6.07 -5.55 18.28
N ARG A 251 -6.86 -4.70 17.61
CA ARG A 251 -8.32 -4.85 17.49
C ARG A 251 -8.71 -6.20 16.88
N THR A 252 -8.06 -6.60 15.79
CA THR A 252 -8.35 -7.88 15.14
C THR A 252 -8.00 -9.06 16.06
N GLU A 253 -6.80 -9.07 16.63
CA GLU A 253 -6.34 -10.12 17.56
C GLU A 253 -7.28 -10.26 18.77
N THR A 254 -7.71 -9.14 19.35
CA THR A 254 -8.62 -9.14 20.51
C THR A 254 -9.99 -9.68 20.14
N LEU A 255 -10.53 -9.27 18.98
CA LEU A 255 -11.82 -9.78 18.50
C LEU A 255 -11.78 -11.28 18.23
N SER A 256 -10.70 -11.79 17.61
CA SER A 256 -10.55 -13.23 17.38
C SER A 256 -10.55 -13.98 18.70
N LYS A 257 -9.71 -13.60 19.67
CA LYS A 257 -9.65 -14.27 20.97
C LYS A 257 -10.96 -14.21 21.77
N LEU A 258 -11.69 -13.11 21.67
CA LEU A 258 -13.01 -12.99 22.31
C LEU A 258 -14.02 -13.92 21.63
N TYR A 259 -13.92 -14.10 20.31
CA TYR A 259 -14.75 -15.03 19.56
C TYR A 259 -14.39 -16.48 19.85
N ASP A 260 -13.11 -16.84 19.86
CA ASP A 260 -12.63 -18.18 20.25
C ASP A 260 -13.22 -18.55 21.62
N TYR A 261 -13.04 -17.67 22.62
CA TYR A 261 -13.61 -17.88 23.94
C TYR A 261 -15.15 -17.95 23.93
N PHE A 262 -15.82 -17.12 23.12
CA PHE A 262 -17.28 -17.15 23.00
C PHE A 262 -17.77 -18.48 22.43
N SER A 263 -17.11 -18.99 21.37
CA SER A 263 -17.45 -20.27 20.75
C SER A 263 -17.21 -21.42 21.72
N ASP A 264 -16.09 -21.41 22.45
CA ASP A 264 -15.74 -22.48 23.41
C ASP A 264 -16.61 -22.48 24.68
N SER A 265 -17.17 -21.34 25.08
CA SER A 265 -17.88 -21.18 26.37
C SER A 265 -19.40 -21.21 26.26
N ILE A 266 -19.95 -21.30 25.05
CA ILE A 266 -21.39 -21.27 24.85
C ILE A 266 -22.00 -22.64 25.15
N SER A 267 -23.11 -22.65 25.89
CA SER A 267 -23.80 -23.90 26.26
C SER A 267 -24.98 -24.25 25.33
N ASP A 268 -25.46 -23.27 24.56
CA ASP A 268 -26.57 -23.39 23.62
C ASP A 268 -26.34 -22.44 22.43
N GLU A 269 -25.73 -22.99 21.38
CA GLU A 269 -25.39 -22.28 20.14
C GLU A 269 -26.66 -21.79 19.45
N LYS A 270 -27.71 -22.62 19.41
CA LYS A 270 -28.96 -22.33 18.69
C LYS A 270 -29.66 -21.11 19.29
N LYS A 271 -29.80 -21.05 20.61
CA LYS A 271 -30.42 -19.91 21.29
C LYS A 271 -29.66 -18.62 21.03
N ALA A 272 -28.33 -18.65 21.04
CA ALA A 272 -27.51 -17.48 20.76
C ALA A 272 -27.65 -17.00 19.31
N ILE A 273 -27.70 -17.94 18.36
CA ILE A 273 -27.93 -17.66 16.94
C ILE A 273 -29.31 -17.05 16.71
N GLU A 274 -30.35 -17.65 17.29
CA GLU A 274 -31.74 -17.16 17.19
C GLU A 274 -31.89 -15.76 17.78
N SER A 275 -31.32 -15.53 18.98
CA SER A 275 -31.28 -14.19 19.58
C SER A 275 -30.58 -13.17 18.67
N PHE A 276 -29.43 -13.55 18.10
CA PHE A 276 -28.69 -12.65 17.22
C PHE A 276 -29.48 -12.30 15.96
N ILE A 277 -30.12 -13.28 15.33
CA ILE A 277 -30.97 -13.08 14.15
C ILE A 277 -32.17 -12.18 14.50
N LEU A 278 -32.83 -12.42 15.64
CA LEU A 278 -33.95 -11.60 16.10
C LEU A 278 -33.56 -10.11 16.22
N LYS A 279 -32.41 -9.82 16.82
CA LYS A 279 -31.87 -8.45 16.91
C LYS A 279 -31.60 -7.85 15.53
N VAL A 280 -31.05 -8.62 14.59
CA VAL A 280 -30.79 -8.16 13.21
C VAL A 280 -32.09 -7.84 12.48
N GLU A 281 -33.09 -8.72 12.53
CA GLU A 281 -34.39 -8.49 11.92
C GLU A 281 -35.10 -7.28 12.54
N TYR A 282 -34.95 -7.08 13.85
CA TYR A 282 -35.48 -5.91 14.55
C TYR A 282 -34.83 -4.61 14.07
N ILE A 283 -33.50 -4.56 13.97
CA ILE A 283 -32.79 -3.39 13.44
C ILE A 283 -33.13 -3.14 11.96
N SER A 284 -33.44 -4.19 11.19
CA SER A 284 -33.96 -4.02 9.82
C SER A 284 -35.34 -3.34 9.79
N ARG A 285 -36.22 -3.65 10.74
CA ARG A 285 -37.51 -2.95 10.91
C ARG A 285 -37.34 -1.48 11.28
N VAL A 286 -36.37 -1.13 12.13
CA VAL A 286 -35.98 0.26 12.41
C VAL A 286 -35.61 0.99 11.12
N LYS A 287 -34.78 0.37 10.27
CA LYS A 287 -34.44 0.95 8.97
C LYS A 287 -35.66 1.14 8.07
N ALA A 288 -36.51 0.12 7.96
CA ALA A 288 -37.73 0.19 7.15
C ALA A 288 -38.70 1.29 7.64
N TYR A 289 -38.85 1.46 8.96
CA TYR A 289 -39.65 2.53 9.55
C TYR A 289 -39.07 3.92 9.22
N SER A 290 -37.75 4.10 9.37
CA SER A 290 -37.09 5.36 9.04
C SER A 290 -37.22 5.69 7.54
N ASP A 291 -37.00 4.72 6.66
CA ASP A 291 -37.15 4.88 5.21
C ASP A 291 -38.60 5.27 4.84
N LYS A 292 -39.60 4.60 5.43
CA LYS A 292 -41.03 4.89 5.21
C LYS A 292 -41.42 6.30 5.65
N ASN A 293 -40.84 6.79 6.75
CA ASN A 293 -41.14 8.10 7.32
C ASN A 293 -40.16 9.20 6.88
N SER A 294 -39.28 8.92 5.90
CA SER A 294 -38.25 9.87 5.42
C SER A 294 -37.34 10.42 6.54
N LEU A 295 -37.11 9.61 7.59
CA LEU A 295 -36.22 9.95 8.69
C LEU A 295 -34.75 9.67 8.29
N PRO A 296 -33.81 10.62 8.52
CA PRO A 296 -32.40 10.39 8.26
C PRO A 296 -31.87 9.16 9.00
N ILE A 297 -31.30 8.21 8.26
CA ILE A 297 -30.71 6.99 8.84
C ILE A 297 -29.47 6.57 8.06
N ASN A 298 -28.54 5.90 8.73
CA ASN A 298 -27.40 5.26 8.07
C ASN A 298 -26.98 3.96 8.77
N ARG A 299 -26.14 3.17 8.08
CA ARG A 299 -25.67 1.86 8.58
C ARG A 299 -24.88 1.93 9.89
N LEU A 300 -24.16 3.03 10.16
CA LEU A 300 -23.33 3.13 11.37
C LEU A 300 -24.20 3.32 12.61
N ALA A 301 -25.32 4.04 12.48
CA ALA A 301 -26.34 4.11 13.53
C ALA A 301 -26.90 2.70 13.79
N LEU A 302 -27.34 2.00 12.75
CA LEU A 302 -27.87 0.64 12.84
C LEU A 302 -26.87 -0.34 13.51
N GLU A 303 -25.58 -0.26 13.13
CA GLU A 303 -24.49 -1.02 13.75
C GLU A 303 -24.36 -0.73 15.27
N CYS A 304 -24.45 0.55 15.68
CA CYS A 304 -24.35 0.91 17.10
C CYS A 304 -25.57 0.43 17.90
N PHE A 305 -26.77 0.51 17.32
CA PHE A 305 -27.99 0.03 18.00
C PHE A 305 -28.03 -1.50 18.09
N LEU A 306 -27.47 -2.24 17.12
CA LEU A 306 -27.26 -3.68 17.25
C LEU A 306 -26.32 -4.02 18.43
N TRP A 307 -25.23 -3.25 18.59
CA TRP A 307 -24.36 -3.35 19.75
C TRP A 307 -25.11 -3.07 21.06
N GLY A 308 -25.87 -1.97 21.12
CA GLY A 308 -26.61 -1.58 22.32
C GLY A 308 -27.65 -2.63 22.75
N LEU A 309 -28.43 -3.17 21.81
CA LEU A 309 -29.37 -4.27 22.10
C LEU A 309 -28.66 -5.52 22.65
N SER A 310 -27.45 -5.80 22.16
CA SER A 310 -26.66 -6.94 22.64
C SER A 310 -26.06 -6.70 24.02
N VAL A 311 -25.77 -5.44 24.39
CA VAL A 311 -25.37 -5.07 25.75
C VAL A 311 -26.54 -5.20 26.73
N ILE A 312 -27.75 -4.74 26.33
CA ILE A 312 -28.96 -4.88 27.15
C ILE A 312 -29.30 -6.35 27.43
N GLU A 313 -29.15 -7.22 26.43
CA GLU A 313 -29.31 -8.67 26.62
C GLU A 313 -28.27 -9.24 27.60
N MET A 314 -27.01 -8.80 27.53
CA MET A 314 -25.96 -9.25 28.45
C MET A 314 -26.20 -8.84 29.92
N GLU A 315 -26.88 -7.72 30.13
CA GLU A 315 -27.30 -7.24 31.45
C GLU A 315 -28.62 -7.88 31.92
N GLU A 316 -29.11 -8.89 31.17
CA GLU A 316 -30.31 -9.67 31.46
C GLU A 316 -31.58 -8.82 31.63
N VAL A 317 -31.62 -7.64 30.98
CA VAL A 317 -32.78 -6.76 31.02
C VAL A 317 -33.83 -7.24 30.03
N SER A 318 -35.00 -7.60 30.54
CA SER A 318 -36.14 -7.99 29.71
C SER A 318 -36.78 -6.78 29.03
N PHE A 319 -36.96 -6.85 27.71
CA PHE A 319 -37.74 -5.89 26.94
C PHE A 319 -38.45 -6.57 25.77
N GLU A 320 -39.53 -5.96 25.30
CA GLU A 320 -40.28 -6.45 24.14
C GLU A 320 -39.84 -5.75 22.85
N TYR A 321 -39.75 -6.51 21.76
CA TYR A 321 -39.43 -6.01 20.42
C TYR A 321 -40.67 -5.44 19.73
N ASP A 322 -41.22 -4.35 20.29
CA ASP A 322 -42.45 -3.73 19.85
C ASP A 322 -42.24 -2.58 18.82
N ASP A 323 -43.34 -2.17 18.18
CA ASP A 323 -43.33 -1.07 17.20
C ASP A 323 -43.06 0.30 17.86
N HIS A 324 -43.29 0.43 19.18
CA HIS A 324 -43.07 1.67 19.91
C HIS A 324 -41.57 1.96 20.04
N LEU A 325 -40.78 0.98 20.48
CA LEU A 325 -39.34 1.09 20.58
C LEU A 325 -38.69 1.23 19.20
N ILE A 326 -39.24 0.61 18.14
CA ILE A 326 -38.81 0.86 16.75
C ILE A 326 -38.90 2.35 16.42
N LYS A 327 -40.06 2.96 16.69
CA LYS A 327 -40.30 4.38 16.46
C LYS A 327 -39.33 5.25 17.26
N GLU A 328 -39.17 4.99 18.56
CA GLU A 328 -38.26 5.75 19.44
C GLU A 328 -36.81 5.69 18.94
N ILE A 329 -36.32 4.51 18.54
CA ILE A 329 -34.97 4.35 17.99
C ILE A 329 -34.84 5.15 16.68
N SER A 330 -35.81 5.01 15.76
CA SER A 330 -35.80 5.71 14.47
C SER A 330 -35.79 7.23 14.62
N GLU A 331 -36.60 7.78 15.53
CA GLU A 331 -36.66 9.22 15.83
C GLU A 331 -35.36 9.69 16.48
N TYR A 332 -34.84 8.94 17.47
CA TYR A 332 -33.58 9.28 18.13
C TYR A 332 -32.39 9.30 17.17
N ILE A 333 -32.30 8.34 16.24
CA ILE A 333 -31.26 8.31 15.20
C ILE A 333 -31.38 9.55 14.30
N ALA A 334 -32.59 9.90 13.88
CA ALA A 334 -32.84 11.05 13.01
C ALA A 334 -32.40 12.36 13.65
N GLU A 335 -32.76 12.59 14.92
CA GLU A 335 -32.38 13.78 15.69
C GLU A 335 -30.86 13.87 15.92
N ASN A 336 -30.19 12.73 16.03
CA ASN A 336 -28.77 12.63 16.36
C ASN A 336 -27.89 12.22 15.18
N ILE A 337 -28.40 12.31 13.94
CA ILE A 337 -27.75 11.75 12.74
C ILE A 337 -26.32 12.28 12.51
N GLN A 338 -26.05 13.52 12.94
CA GLN A 338 -24.73 14.16 12.86
C GLN A 338 -23.64 13.37 13.60
N PHE A 339 -23.98 12.72 14.72
CA PHE A 339 -23.04 11.89 15.48
C PHE A 339 -22.79 10.55 14.79
N TYR A 340 -23.67 10.12 13.89
CA TYR A 340 -23.54 8.87 13.14
C TYR A 340 -22.88 9.05 11.77
N SER A 341 -22.13 10.13 11.54
CA SER A 341 -21.52 10.43 10.23
C SER A 341 -20.68 9.27 9.68
N GLU A 342 -20.89 8.96 8.39
CA GLU A 342 -20.06 8.01 7.65
C GLU A 342 -18.70 8.59 7.24
N GLN A 343 -18.60 9.92 7.18
CA GLN A 343 -17.37 10.62 6.85
C GLN A 343 -16.38 10.47 8.01
N ASP A 344 -15.12 10.13 7.68
CA ASP A 344 -14.08 9.98 8.70
C ASP A 344 -14.47 9.01 9.83
N SER A 345 -15.36 8.06 9.53
CA SER A 345 -15.97 7.21 10.54
C SER A 345 -14.98 6.30 11.27
N HIS A 346 -13.81 6.07 10.71
CA HIS A 346 -12.76 5.24 11.30
C HIS A 346 -11.92 5.95 12.37
N TYR A 347 -12.00 7.27 12.48
CA TYR A 347 -11.22 8.01 13.47
C TYR A 347 -11.77 7.79 14.89
N TYR A 348 -10.85 7.77 15.86
CA TYR A 348 -11.15 7.48 17.27
C TYR A 348 -12.32 8.31 17.81
N LYS A 349 -12.25 9.65 17.66
CA LYS A 349 -13.24 10.59 18.21
C LYS A 349 -14.65 10.27 17.68
N GLN A 350 -14.76 10.09 16.36
CA GLN A 350 -16.01 9.78 15.70
C GLN A 350 -16.57 8.43 16.16
N VAL A 351 -15.72 7.40 16.36
CA VAL A 351 -16.17 6.12 16.93
C VAL A 351 -16.73 6.32 18.34
N ILE A 352 -16.01 7.02 19.22
CA ILE A 352 -16.47 7.24 20.60
C ILE A 352 -17.78 8.02 20.64
N GLU A 353 -17.91 9.10 19.86
CA GLU A 353 -19.12 9.90 19.82
C GLU A 353 -20.35 9.05 19.48
N ARG A 354 -20.32 8.23 18.42
CA ARG A 354 -21.52 7.46 18.05
C ARG A 354 -21.93 6.44 19.09
N TYR A 355 -20.97 5.68 19.62
CA TYR A 355 -21.28 4.66 20.64
C TYR A 355 -21.71 5.29 21.96
N SER A 356 -21.17 6.47 22.32
CA SER A 356 -21.61 7.21 23.52
C SER A 356 -23.02 7.76 23.34
N THR A 357 -23.34 8.31 22.16
CA THR A 357 -24.70 8.75 21.82
C THR A 357 -25.68 7.58 21.87
N THR A 358 -25.32 6.43 21.31
CA THR A 358 -26.18 5.23 21.40
C THR A 358 -26.30 4.72 22.83
N ALA A 359 -25.20 4.68 23.59
CA ALA A 359 -25.24 4.27 25.00
C ALA A 359 -26.22 5.14 25.79
N HIS A 360 -26.16 6.47 25.63
CA HIS A 360 -27.05 7.40 26.31
C HIS A 360 -28.54 7.12 26.07
N PHE A 361 -28.93 6.73 24.85
CA PHE A 361 -30.30 6.29 24.57
C PHE A 361 -30.70 5.09 25.44
N PHE A 362 -29.88 4.04 25.45
CA PHE A 362 -30.14 2.82 26.19
C PHE A 362 -30.11 3.04 27.71
N GLU A 363 -29.18 3.84 28.23
CA GLU A 363 -29.12 4.22 29.65
C GLU A 363 -30.40 4.97 30.08
N THR A 364 -30.87 5.89 29.23
CA THR A 364 -32.08 6.67 29.51
C THR A 364 -33.32 5.78 29.51
N LYS A 365 -33.42 4.87 28.53
CA LYS A 365 -34.58 4.00 28.32
C LYS A 365 -34.67 2.86 29.33
N PHE A 366 -33.56 2.16 29.57
CA PHE A 366 -33.54 0.91 30.36
C PHE A 366 -32.92 1.07 31.75
N LYS A 367 -32.41 2.27 32.10
CA LYS A 367 -31.79 2.57 33.41
C LYS A 367 -30.60 1.66 33.76
N VAL A 368 -29.91 1.15 32.74
CA VAL A 368 -28.64 0.40 32.85
C VAL A 368 -27.48 1.36 32.66
N LEU A 369 -26.33 1.14 33.29
CA LEU A 369 -25.13 1.97 33.11
C LEU A 369 -24.20 1.36 32.06
N LEU A 370 -24.16 1.94 30.86
CA LEU A 370 -23.41 1.42 29.72
C LEU A 370 -21.97 1.97 29.66
N ASP A 371 -21.60 2.93 30.50
CA ASP A 371 -20.24 3.49 30.58
C ASP A 371 -19.15 2.41 30.78
N VAL A 372 -19.47 1.33 31.50
CA VAL A 372 -18.59 0.17 31.71
C VAL A 372 -18.19 -0.49 30.37
N TYR A 373 -19.09 -0.49 29.39
CA TYR A 373 -18.87 -1.04 28.05
C TYR A 373 -18.17 -0.06 27.10
N LEU A 374 -18.16 1.24 27.42
CA LEU A 374 -17.39 2.24 26.70
C LEU A 374 -15.93 2.29 27.20
N ASN A 375 -15.75 2.37 28.52
CA ASN A 375 -14.48 2.65 29.16
C ASN A 375 -13.75 1.40 29.68
N GLY A 376 -14.50 0.32 29.96
CA GLY A 376 -14.02 -0.92 30.55
C GLY A 376 -13.99 -0.87 32.08
N GLY A 377 -14.86 -1.62 32.74
CA GLY A 377 -14.76 -1.89 34.18
C GLY A 377 -13.57 -2.80 34.47
N THR A 378 -12.57 -2.29 35.21
CA THR A 378 -11.31 -2.95 35.60
C THR A 378 -10.53 -3.63 34.46
N LYS A 379 -9.34 -3.09 34.14
CA LYS A 379 -8.31 -3.60 33.20
C LYS A 379 -7.90 -5.09 33.33
N ASN A 380 -8.51 -5.88 34.20
CA ASN A 380 -8.13 -7.25 34.51
C ASN A 380 -8.65 -8.27 33.49
N THR A 381 -9.89 -8.17 33.00
CA THR A 381 -10.48 -9.20 32.10
C THR A 381 -9.73 -9.27 30.75
N LEU A 382 -9.39 -8.11 30.15
CA LEU A 382 -8.61 -8.06 28.91
C LEU A 382 -7.15 -8.52 29.06
N ARG A 383 -6.56 -8.43 30.26
CA ARG A 383 -5.19 -8.91 30.51
C ARG A 383 -5.13 -10.43 30.52
N THR A 384 -6.16 -11.10 31.02
CA THR A 384 -6.31 -12.57 30.97
C THR A 384 -6.34 -13.08 29.53
N PHE A 385 -7.09 -12.42 28.62
CA PHE A 385 -7.14 -12.81 27.21
C PHE A 385 -5.90 -12.41 26.39
N GLN A 386 -5.06 -11.51 26.89
CA GLN A 386 -3.81 -11.10 26.21
C GLN A 386 -2.62 -12.00 26.51
N ALA A 387 -2.72 -12.91 27.49
CA ALA A 387 -1.76 -13.97 27.62
C ALA A 387 -1.79 -14.82 26.33
N PRO A 388 -0.62 -15.19 25.75
CA PRO A 388 -0.59 -16.32 24.83
C PRO A 388 -1.24 -17.51 25.56
N PRO A 389 -1.96 -18.41 24.87
CA PRO A 389 -2.13 -19.74 25.40
C PRO A 389 -0.75 -20.22 25.85
N ASP A 390 -0.61 -20.74 27.06
CA ASP A 390 0.58 -21.51 27.42
C ASP A 390 0.51 -22.80 26.59
N THR A 391 0.79 -22.70 25.30
CA THR A 391 1.24 -23.83 24.48
C THR A 391 2.63 -24.16 25.01
N MET A 392 2.66 -24.86 26.14
CA MET A 392 3.83 -25.55 26.67
C MET A 392 4.15 -26.73 25.75
N THR A 393 4.32 -26.46 24.46
CA THR A 393 4.82 -27.44 23.51
C THR A 393 6.27 -27.71 23.93
N LYS A 394 6.55 -28.90 24.47
CA LYS A 394 7.91 -29.22 24.94
C LYS A 394 8.85 -29.17 23.74
N LEU A 395 10.12 -28.82 23.96
CA LEU A 395 11.11 -28.77 22.87
C LEU A 395 11.22 -30.11 22.10
N SER A 396 10.84 -31.23 22.74
CA SER A 396 10.74 -32.56 22.14
C SER A 396 9.58 -32.74 21.15
N GLU A 397 8.54 -31.92 21.22
CA GLU A 397 7.36 -31.98 20.32
C GLU A 397 7.58 -31.19 19.00
N LEU A 398 8.66 -30.41 18.91
CA LEU A 398 9.10 -29.77 17.66
C LEU A 398 9.41 -30.80 16.56
N GLU A 399 9.96 -31.97 16.93
CA GLU A 399 10.24 -33.04 15.97
C GLU A 399 8.93 -33.67 15.43
N SER A 400 7.88 -33.78 16.26
CA SER A 400 6.57 -34.29 15.82
C SER A 400 5.73 -33.28 15.02
N LEU A 401 6.00 -31.98 15.17
CA LEU A 401 5.34 -30.91 14.40
C LEU A 401 6.02 -30.64 13.05
N ARG A 402 7.21 -31.19 12.84
CA ARG A 402 7.93 -31.04 11.58
C ARG A 402 7.32 -31.91 10.50
N LEU A 403 6.93 -31.28 9.40
CA LEU A 403 6.42 -31.99 8.24
C LEU A 403 7.48 -32.91 7.64
N ASN A 404 7.15 -34.19 7.50
CA ASN A 404 7.97 -35.14 6.75
C ASN A 404 7.71 -34.93 5.25
N LYS A 405 8.63 -34.20 4.61
CA LYS A 405 8.43 -33.64 3.27
C LYS A 405 8.96 -34.57 2.16
N PRO A 406 8.13 -35.01 1.20
CA PRO A 406 8.61 -35.48 -0.09
C PRO A 406 9.05 -34.31 -0.99
N GLU A 407 10.09 -34.52 -1.81
CA GLU A 407 10.49 -33.53 -2.81
C GLU A 407 9.34 -33.28 -3.82
N PRO A 408 9.14 -32.04 -4.31
CA PRO A 408 8.04 -31.74 -5.21
C PRO A 408 8.09 -32.60 -6.47
N THR A 409 6.96 -33.22 -6.82
CA THR A 409 6.84 -33.98 -8.06
C THR A 409 6.58 -33.04 -9.23
N ARG A 410 7.00 -33.46 -10.43
CA ARG A 410 6.69 -32.78 -11.69
C ARG A 410 5.60 -33.58 -12.38
N ASN A 411 4.46 -32.94 -12.64
CA ASN A 411 3.33 -33.56 -13.29
C ASN A 411 2.89 -32.68 -14.46
N SER A 412 2.63 -33.29 -15.62
CA SER A 412 2.06 -32.56 -16.74
C SER A 412 0.64 -32.08 -16.41
N ILE A 413 0.20 -31.00 -17.06
CA ILE A 413 -1.19 -30.54 -16.94
C ILE A 413 -2.17 -31.65 -17.35
N GLU A 414 -1.83 -32.44 -18.37
CA GLU A 414 -2.63 -33.59 -18.80
C GLU A 414 -2.72 -34.68 -17.73
N ASP A 415 -1.61 -35.01 -17.05
CA ASP A 415 -1.60 -36.00 -15.97
C ASP A 415 -2.44 -35.51 -14.78
N ILE A 416 -2.32 -34.24 -14.40
CA ILE A 416 -3.14 -33.64 -13.35
C ILE A 416 -4.61 -33.75 -13.72
N ARG A 417 -4.98 -33.40 -14.96
CA ARG A 417 -6.36 -33.53 -15.44
C ARG A 417 -6.87 -34.96 -15.34
N ARG A 418 -6.07 -35.95 -15.75
CA ARG A 418 -6.43 -37.37 -15.64
C ARG A 418 -6.58 -37.83 -14.20
N VAL A 419 -5.71 -37.38 -13.30
CA VAL A 419 -5.81 -37.67 -11.87
C VAL A 419 -7.07 -37.04 -11.28
N MET A 420 -7.39 -35.79 -11.65
CA MET A 420 -8.59 -35.09 -11.22
C MET A 420 -9.89 -35.75 -11.70
N GLN A 421 -9.87 -36.41 -12.87
CA GLN A 421 -11.01 -37.16 -13.38
C GLN A 421 -11.20 -38.52 -12.71
N ARG A 422 -10.11 -39.13 -12.20
CA ARG A 422 -10.10 -40.49 -11.65
C ARG A 422 -10.21 -40.53 -10.13
N ARG A 423 -9.70 -39.52 -9.44
CA ARG A 423 -9.68 -39.39 -7.98
C ARG A 423 -10.57 -38.23 -7.56
N ARG A 424 -11.11 -38.29 -6.36
CA ARG A 424 -11.84 -37.17 -5.77
C ARG A 424 -10.83 -36.05 -5.47
N PHE A 425 -10.83 -35.03 -6.32
CA PHE A 425 -9.91 -33.90 -6.24
C PHE A 425 -10.69 -32.65 -5.84
N LEU A 426 -10.61 -32.30 -4.56
CA LEU A 426 -11.28 -31.15 -4.01
C LEU A 426 -10.47 -29.88 -4.36
N VAL A 427 -10.73 -29.35 -5.55
CA VAL A 427 -10.07 -28.14 -6.06
C VAL A 427 -10.40 -26.93 -5.19
N ARG A 428 -11.61 -26.90 -4.62
CA ARG A 428 -12.14 -25.78 -3.84
C ARG A 428 -12.60 -26.28 -2.47
N PRO A 429 -11.68 -26.43 -1.51
CA PRO A 429 -12.04 -26.66 -0.11
C PRO A 429 -12.81 -25.46 0.45
N SER A 430 -13.59 -25.69 1.51
CA SER A 430 -14.50 -24.71 2.10
C SER A 430 -13.80 -23.49 2.71
N TYR A 431 -12.56 -23.64 3.19
CA TYR A 431 -11.74 -22.55 3.70
C TYR A 431 -11.11 -21.68 2.60
N GLN A 432 -11.06 -22.15 1.34
CA GLN A 432 -10.49 -21.35 0.25
C GLN A 432 -11.44 -20.28 -0.25
N ARG A 433 -10.87 -19.18 -0.75
CA ARG A 433 -11.68 -18.11 -1.34
C ARG A 433 -12.36 -18.55 -2.64
N SER A 434 -13.53 -17.96 -2.89
CA SER A 434 -14.23 -18.02 -4.17
C SER A 434 -13.32 -17.68 -5.38
N GLU A 435 -13.61 -18.27 -6.54
CA GLU A 435 -12.91 -17.98 -7.80
C GLU A 435 -12.93 -16.48 -8.14
N VAL A 436 -11.75 -15.92 -8.44
CA VAL A 436 -11.58 -14.50 -8.76
C VAL A 436 -11.52 -14.32 -10.28
N ILE A 437 -12.50 -13.63 -10.84
CA ILE A 437 -12.59 -13.37 -12.27
C ILE A 437 -11.65 -12.21 -12.64
N ASN A 438 -10.53 -12.52 -13.31
CA ASN A 438 -9.68 -11.53 -13.96
C ASN A 438 -9.01 -12.17 -15.18
N ILE A 439 -9.59 -11.91 -16.36
CA ILE A 439 -9.14 -12.52 -17.63
C ILE A 439 -7.71 -12.09 -17.97
N THR A 440 -7.33 -10.83 -17.71
CA THR A 440 -5.97 -10.34 -17.98
C THR A 440 -4.93 -11.05 -17.12
N LYS A 441 -5.19 -11.24 -15.82
CA LYS A 441 -4.30 -12.04 -14.95
C LYS A 441 -4.26 -13.51 -15.38
N SER A 442 -5.41 -14.08 -15.71
CA SER A 442 -5.52 -15.46 -16.20
C SER A 442 -4.73 -15.66 -17.49
N SER A 443 -4.79 -14.69 -18.40
CA SER A 443 -4.03 -14.66 -19.66
C SER A 443 -2.52 -14.61 -19.41
N GLY A 444 -2.06 -13.86 -18.40
CA GLY A 444 -0.64 -13.85 -18.01
C GLY A 444 -0.12 -15.21 -17.54
N ILE A 445 -0.95 -16.02 -16.86
CA ILE A 445 -0.59 -17.39 -16.46
C ILE A 445 -0.45 -18.29 -17.69
N ILE A 446 -1.41 -18.24 -18.62
CA ILE A 446 -1.37 -19.03 -19.87
C ILE A 446 -0.17 -18.63 -20.73
N GLU A 447 0.11 -17.33 -20.86
CA GLU A 447 1.29 -16.83 -21.56
C GLU A 447 2.59 -17.33 -20.90
N SER A 448 2.67 -17.32 -19.56
CA SER A 448 3.82 -17.89 -18.84
C SER A 448 4.04 -19.38 -19.13
N ILE A 449 2.96 -20.16 -19.19
CA ILE A 449 3.02 -21.59 -19.57
C ILE A 449 3.57 -21.75 -21.00
N LEU A 450 3.05 -20.97 -21.94
CA LEU A 450 3.51 -20.97 -23.34
C LEU A 450 4.95 -20.49 -23.50
N LEU A 451 5.47 -19.67 -22.58
CA LEU A 451 6.87 -19.26 -22.53
C LEU A 451 7.77 -20.25 -21.78
N GLY A 452 7.21 -21.31 -21.19
CA GLY A 452 7.98 -22.25 -20.36
C GLY A 452 8.40 -21.68 -19.00
N ILE A 453 7.82 -20.55 -18.58
CA ILE A 453 8.11 -19.93 -17.29
C ILE A 453 7.49 -20.78 -16.18
N VAL A 454 8.34 -21.29 -15.29
CA VAL A 454 7.92 -22.11 -14.14
C VAL A 454 6.93 -21.35 -13.26
N LEU A 455 5.81 -21.99 -12.95
CA LEU A 455 4.82 -21.44 -12.02
C LEU A 455 5.15 -21.85 -10.57
N PRO A 456 4.71 -21.06 -9.57
CA PRO A 456 4.78 -21.49 -8.17
C PRO A 456 4.07 -22.84 -7.95
N PRO A 457 4.58 -23.67 -7.02
CA PRO A 457 4.05 -25.02 -6.80
C PRO A 457 2.57 -25.02 -6.39
N ILE A 458 1.88 -26.10 -6.69
CA ILE A 458 0.53 -26.42 -6.19
C ILE A 458 0.69 -27.28 -4.95
N PHE A 459 -0.04 -26.97 -3.90
CA PHE A 459 -0.03 -27.71 -2.64
C PHE A 459 -1.27 -28.58 -2.55
N ILE A 460 -1.07 -29.87 -2.31
CA ILE A 460 -2.14 -30.85 -2.17
C ILE A 460 -2.02 -31.51 -0.80
N TYR A 461 -3.11 -31.54 -0.06
CA TYR A 461 -3.29 -32.38 1.10
C TYR A 461 -3.97 -33.68 0.68
N LYS A 462 -3.33 -34.82 0.93
CA LYS A 462 -3.88 -36.14 0.62
C LYS A 462 -4.41 -36.76 1.89
N ARG A 463 -5.73 -36.80 1.98
CA ARG A 463 -6.49 -37.31 3.12
C ARG A 463 -6.52 -38.83 3.15
N GLU A 464 -6.77 -39.41 4.32
CA GLU A 464 -6.87 -40.87 4.52
C GLU A 464 -8.06 -41.49 3.77
N ASP A 465 -9.13 -40.72 3.56
CA ASP A 465 -10.30 -41.12 2.77
C ASP A 465 -10.04 -41.14 1.25
N GLY A 466 -8.82 -40.81 0.81
CA GLY A 466 -8.39 -40.80 -0.57
C GLY A 466 -8.70 -39.51 -1.34
N VAL A 467 -9.23 -38.48 -0.67
CA VAL A 467 -9.46 -37.17 -1.27
C VAL A 467 -8.15 -36.38 -1.38
N ASN A 468 -7.89 -35.85 -2.57
CA ASN A 468 -6.81 -34.91 -2.83
C ASN A 468 -7.34 -33.48 -2.76
N GLU A 469 -6.98 -32.75 -1.72
CA GLU A 469 -7.47 -31.42 -1.43
C GLU A 469 -6.43 -30.35 -1.80
N VAL A 470 -6.82 -29.32 -2.55
CA VAL A 470 -5.89 -28.26 -2.95
C VAL A 470 -5.75 -27.24 -1.83
N ILE A 471 -4.58 -27.13 -1.20
CA ILE A 471 -4.29 -26.13 -0.15
C ILE A 471 -3.94 -24.77 -0.76
N ASP A 472 -3.10 -24.74 -1.80
CA ASP A 472 -2.74 -23.52 -2.54
C ASP A 472 -2.55 -23.82 -4.02
N GLY A 473 -2.83 -22.82 -4.86
CA GLY A 473 -2.78 -22.96 -6.32
C GLY A 473 -4.15 -23.09 -6.98
N GLN A 474 -5.25 -23.03 -6.23
CA GLN A 474 -6.63 -23.06 -6.74
C GLN A 474 -6.82 -22.18 -7.98
N GLN A 475 -6.44 -20.90 -7.91
CA GLN A 475 -6.64 -19.97 -9.02
C GLN A 475 -5.80 -20.33 -10.24
N ARG A 476 -4.61 -20.91 -10.06
CA ARG A 476 -3.76 -21.38 -11.17
C ARG A 476 -4.42 -22.57 -11.87
N ILE A 477 -4.90 -23.55 -11.08
CA ILE A 477 -5.61 -24.72 -11.61
C ILE A 477 -6.89 -24.29 -12.34
N LEU A 478 -7.72 -23.45 -11.72
CA LEU A 478 -8.97 -22.97 -12.32
C LEU A 478 -8.72 -22.16 -13.60
N THR A 479 -7.67 -21.34 -13.66
CA THR A 479 -7.28 -20.65 -14.90
C THR A 479 -6.92 -21.64 -16.01
N ILE A 480 -6.11 -22.66 -15.71
CA ILE A 480 -5.69 -23.66 -16.69
C ILE A 480 -6.89 -24.46 -17.19
N LEU A 481 -7.71 -25.00 -16.28
CA LEU A 481 -8.91 -25.75 -16.61
C LEU A 481 -9.93 -24.89 -17.36
N GLY A 482 -10.12 -23.64 -16.92
CA GLY A 482 -11.00 -22.68 -17.57
C GLY A 482 -10.57 -22.37 -19.00
N TYR A 483 -9.27 -22.20 -19.27
CA TYR A 483 -8.76 -21.96 -20.62
C TYR A 483 -8.91 -23.18 -21.53
N ILE A 484 -8.53 -24.37 -21.04
CA ILE A 484 -8.66 -25.64 -21.77
C ILE A 484 -10.14 -26.01 -21.99
N GLY A 485 -11.03 -25.51 -21.12
CA GLY A 485 -12.45 -25.85 -21.11
C GLY A 485 -12.74 -27.20 -20.45
N SER A 486 -11.90 -27.62 -19.51
CA SER A 486 -12.10 -28.86 -18.74
C SER A 486 -13.01 -28.61 -17.53
N GLU A 487 -13.77 -29.65 -17.18
CA GLU A 487 -14.61 -29.70 -15.98
C GLU A 487 -13.82 -30.18 -14.76
N TYR A 488 -14.33 -29.87 -13.57
CA TYR A 488 -13.81 -30.37 -12.30
C TYR A 488 -14.97 -30.64 -11.33
N ILE A 489 -14.71 -31.44 -10.29
CA ILE A 489 -15.68 -31.76 -9.25
C ILE A 489 -15.61 -30.67 -8.16
N ASP A 490 -16.75 -30.10 -7.80
CA ASP A 490 -16.85 -29.10 -6.72
C ASP A 490 -16.98 -29.72 -5.32
N GLU A 491 -17.08 -28.86 -4.31
CA GLU A 491 -17.28 -29.22 -2.90
C GLU A 491 -18.54 -30.06 -2.62
N ASN A 492 -19.51 -30.07 -3.55
CA ASN A 492 -20.78 -30.80 -3.43
C ASN A 492 -20.84 -32.05 -4.32
N ASP A 493 -19.68 -32.55 -4.77
CA ASP A 493 -19.54 -33.68 -5.69
C ASP A 493 -20.25 -33.46 -7.05
N LYS A 494 -20.40 -32.20 -7.48
CA LYS A 494 -20.97 -31.86 -8.78
C LYS A 494 -19.89 -31.49 -9.78
N THR A 495 -20.04 -31.99 -11.00
CA THR A 495 -19.20 -31.60 -12.13
C THR A 495 -19.56 -30.19 -12.59
N VAL A 496 -18.60 -29.27 -12.51
CA VAL A 496 -18.78 -27.85 -12.84
C VAL A 496 -17.63 -27.32 -13.69
N PHE A 497 -17.83 -26.13 -14.26
CA PHE A 497 -16.79 -25.39 -14.99
C PHE A 497 -16.27 -24.21 -14.18
N SER A 498 -15.03 -23.79 -14.47
CA SER A 498 -14.50 -22.50 -13.98
C SER A 498 -15.39 -21.35 -14.47
N LYS A 499 -15.52 -20.31 -13.65
CA LYS A 499 -16.27 -19.09 -14.03
C LYS A 499 -15.69 -18.43 -15.28
N ASN A 500 -14.40 -18.61 -15.55
CA ASN A 500 -13.74 -18.13 -16.78
C ASN A 500 -13.75 -19.21 -17.88
N HIS A 501 -14.81 -19.99 -18.05
CA HIS A 501 -14.83 -21.08 -19.04
C HIS A 501 -14.56 -20.61 -20.48
N LYS A 502 -13.58 -21.24 -21.14
CA LYS A 502 -13.17 -21.00 -22.54
C LYS A 502 -12.92 -19.53 -22.88
N PHE A 503 -12.25 -18.83 -21.97
CA PHE A 503 -11.85 -17.44 -22.20
C PHE A 503 -10.80 -17.31 -23.30
N GLY A 504 -10.84 -16.20 -24.05
CA GLY A 504 -9.77 -15.83 -24.98
C GLY A 504 -8.69 -15.01 -24.29
N ILE A 505 -7.44 -15.15 -24.72
CA ILE A 505 -6.29 -14.43 -24.16
C ILE A 505 -6.48 -12.91 -24.35
N ARG A 506 -6.23 -12.10 -23.31
CA ARG A 506 -6.36 -10.64 -23.37
C ARG A 506 -5.08 -9.96 -22.90
N LYS A 507 -4.59 -8.98 -23.68
CA LYS A 507 -3.40 -8.18 -23.36
C LYS A 507 -2.16 -9.02 -23.03
N PRO A 508 -1.77 -9.99 -23.89
CA PRO A 508 -0.48 -10.64 -23.75
C PRO A 508 0.66 -9.60 -23.84
N ARG A 509 1.75 -9.83 -23.12
CA ARG A 509 2.88 -8.88 -23.06
C ARG A 509 4.01 -9.22 -24.03
N ILE A 510 4.11 -10.48 -24.42
CA ILE A 510 5.23 -11.05 -25.18
C ILE A 510 4.69 -11.84 -26.39
N LEU A 511 3.66 -12.65 -26.18
CA LEU A 511 3.02 -13.44 -27.24
C LEU A 511 1.83 -12.66 -27.80
N THR A 512 2.08 -11.58 -28.53
CA THR A 512 1.01 -10.74 -29.08
C THR A 512 0.18 -11.46 -30.16
N GLU A 513 0.80 -12.43 -30.83
CA GLU A 513 0.19 -13.27 -31.87
C GLU A 513 -0.96 -14.16 -31.38
N ILE A 514 -1.06 -14.43 -30.08
CA ILE A 514 -2.12 -15.25 -29.49
C ILE A 514 -3.25 -14.43 -28.86
N GLU A 515 -3.24 -13.09 -29.01
CA GLU A 515 -4.29 -12.25 -28.46
C GLU A 515 -5.66 -12.64 -29.02
N SER A 516 -6.67 -12.66 -28.15
CA SER A 516 -8.05 -13.09 -28.42
C SER A 516 -8.24 -14.57 -28.79
N LEU A 517 -7.17 -15.34 -28.97
CA LEU A 517 -7.29 -16.78 -29.25
C LEU A 517 -7.79 -17.54 -28.02
N LYS A 518 -8.63 -18.54 -28.28
CA LYS A 518 -9.08 -19.56 -27.32
C LYS A 518 -8.24 -20.82 -27.50
N PHE A 519 -8.27 -21.72 -26.52
CA PHE A 519 -7.50 -22.96 -26.56
C PHE A 519 -7.71 -23.78 -27.85
N ASP A 520 -8.95 -23.91 -28.33
CA ASP A 520 -9.31 -24.63 -29.55
C ASP A 520 -8.82 -23.96 -30.85
N LYS A 521 -8.49 -22.67 -30.79
CA LYS A 521 -7.97 -21.88 -31.92
C LYS A 521 -6.45 -21.70 -31.89
N LEU A 522 -5.77 -22.17 -30.84
CA LEU A 522 -4.31 -22.19 -30.80
C LEU A 522 -3.75 -23.23 -31.79
N PRO A 523 -2.57 -22.99 -32.39
CA PRO A 523 -1.80 -24.02 -33.10
C PRO A 523 -1.60 -25.28 -32.25
N GLU A 524 -1.53 -26.44 -32.90
CA GLU A 524 -1.40 -27.74 -32.22
C GLU A 524 -0.17 -27.81 -31.31
N GLU A 525 0.97 -27.32 -31.78
CA GLU A 525 2.21 -27.25 -30.99
C GLU A 525 2.01 -26.46 -29.68
N GLN A 526 1.30 -25.33 -29.73
CA GLN A 526 1.03 -24.51 -28.55
C GLN A 526 0.03 -25.18 -27.60
N ARG A 527 -0.97 -25.89 -28.12
CA ARG A 527 -1.90 -26.68 -27.30
C ARG A 527 -1.15 -27.80 -26.57
N ASN A 528 -0.29 -28.54 -27.28
CA ASN A 528 0.53 -29.60 -26.69
C ASN A 528 1.48 -29.03 -25.64
N LYS A 529 2.11 -27.88 -25.92
CA LYS A 529 2.95 -27.17 -24.95
C LYS A 529 2.21 -26.83 -23.65
N ILE A 530 0.93 -26.45 -23.72
CA ILE A 530 0.11 -26.24 -22.52
C ILE A 530 -0.15 -27.56 -21.80
N LEU A 531 -0.56 -28.61 -22.50
CA LEU A 531 -0.90 -29.91 -21.88
C LEU A 531 0.33 -30.60 -21.25
N ASP A 532 1.49 -30.49 -21.90
CA ASP A 532 2.75 -31.13 -21.48
C ASP A 532 3.52 -30.32 -20.44
N PHE A 533 3.09 -29.07 -20.18
CA PHE A 533 3.76 -28.20 -19.22
C PHE A 533 3.78 -28.82 -17.83
N GLN A 534 4.97 -28.84 -17.23
CA GLN A 534 5.22 -29.50 -15.94
C GLN A 534 4.90 -28.55 -14.79
N LEU A 535 3.85 -28.86 -14.05
CA LEU A 535 3.53 -28.22 -12.78
C LEU A 535 4.25 -28.93 -11.64
N TYR A 536 4.73 -28.14 -10.69
CA TYR A 536 5.29 -28.68 -9.46
C TYR A 536 4.18 -28.90 -8.44
N ILE A 537 4.08 -30.11 -7.94
CA ILE A 537 3.12 -30.49 -6.91
C ILE A 537 3.88 -30.83 -5.64
N VAL A 538 3.45 -30.24 -4.52
CA VAL A 538 3.87 -30.61 -3.18
C VAL A 538 2.71 -31.36 -2.54
N GLU A 539 2.85 -32.67 -2.40
CA GLU A 539 1.85 -33.51 -1.74
C GLU A 539 2.22 -33.70 -0.26
N ILE A 540 1.29 -33.37 0.63
CA ILE A 540 1.37 -33.60 2.07
C ILE A 540 0.40 -34.72 2.40
N GLU A 541 0.91 -35.87 2.82
CA GLU A 541 0.08 -37.03 3.16
C GLU A 541 -0.30 -37.00 4.65
N GLU A 542 -1.60 -37.09 4.92
CA GLU A 542 -2.18 -37.14 6.29
C GLU A 542 -1.58 -38.29 7.11
N SER A 543 -1.51 -39.48 6.53
CA SER A 543 -0.91 -40.68 7.16
C SER A 543 0.53 -40.50 7.67
N LYS A 544 1.29 -39.56 7.09
CA LYS A 544 2.67 -39.24 7.52
C LYS A 544 2.72 -38.03 8.46
N ASN A 545 1.67 -37.22 8.50
CA ASN A 545 1.62 -35.95 9.21
C ASN A 545 0.24 -35.78 9.89
N PRO A 546 -0.11 -36.62 10.89
CA PRO A 546 -1.46 -36.65 11.46
C PRO A 546 -1.86 -35.38 12.22
N ASN A 547 -0.90 -34.57 12.65
CA ASN A 547 -1.14 -33.30 13.35
C ASN A 547 -1.07 -32.08 12.42
N PHE A 548 -1.01 -32.30 11.09
CA PHE A 548 -0.90 -31.21 10.13
C PHE A 548 -2.26 -30.56 9.86
N ASP A 549 -2.31 -29.23 9.99
CA ASP A 549 -3.48 -28.43 9.65
C ASP A 549 -3.32 -27.80 8.24
N PRO A 550 -4.12 -28.22 7.23
CA PRO A 550 -4.09 -27.63 5.90
C PRO A 550 -4.53 -26.16 5.87
N VAL A 551 -5.40 -25.73 6.80
CA VAL A 551 -5.90 -24.36 6.88
C VAL A 551 -4.78 -23.41 7.32
N ASP A 552 -4.00 -23.80 8.34
CA ASP A 552 -2.84 -23.03 8.79
C ASP A 552 -1.81 -22.84 7.65
N LEU A 553 -1.53 -23.90 6.86
CA LEU A 553 -0.64 -23.76 5.70
C LEU A 553 -1.24 -22.84 4.62
N PHE A 554 -2.53 -22.95 4.32
CA PHE A 554 -3.21 -22.07 3.38
C PHE A 554 -3.06 -20.59 3.78
N ILE A 555 -3.29 -20.27 5.05
CA ILE A 555 -3.12 -18.92 5.60
C ILE A 555 -1.66 -18.49 5.52
N ARG A 556 -0.68 -19.34 5.89
CA ARG A 556 0.75 -19.04 5.79
C ARG A 556 1.19 -18.66 4.39
N LEU A 557 0.70 -19.39 3.39
CA LEU A 557 1.05 -19.19 1.98
C LEU A 557 0.40 -17.93 1.39
N ASN A 558 -0.83 -17.59 1.83
CA ASN A 558 -1.65 -16.55 1.21
C ASN A 558 -1.75 -15.23 2.02
N ASP A 559 -1.36 -15.22 3.30
CA ASP A 559 -1.30 -14.01 4.11
C ASP A 559 -0.07 -13.15 3.76
N LYS A 560 -0.35 -12.06 3.03
CA LYS A 560 0.60 -11.02 2.68
C LYS A 560 0.20 -9.71 3.37
N PRO A 561 0.56 -9.50 4.65
CA PRO A 561 0.14 -8.31 5.41
C PRO A 561 0.81 -7.02 4.90
N TYR A 562 1.88 -7.16 4.10
CA TYR A 562 2.62 -6.06 3.52
C TYR A 562 2.73 -6.20 1.99
N PRO A 563 1.63 -6.14 1.22
CA PRO A 563 1.72 -6.16 -0.23
C PRO A 563 2.38 -4.87 -0.74
N ILE A 564 2.94 -4.90 -1.94
CA ILE A 564 3.39 -3.69 -2.64
C ILE A 564 2.16 -2.80 -2.82
N ARG A 565 2.25 -1.53 -2.38
CA ARG A 565 1.12 -0.60 -2.50
C ARG A 565 0.93 -0.23 -3.97
N GLU A 566 -0.29 -0.37 -4.47
CA GLU A 566 -0.66 0.16 -5.79
C GLU A 566 -0.46 1.68 -5.84
N HIS A 567 -0.06 2.19 -7.01
CA HIS A 567 0.19 3.62 -7.25
C HIS A 567 1.12 4.27 -6.21
N SER A 568 2.13 3.52 -5.78
CA SER A 568 3.19 3.99 -4.86
C SER A 568 4.56 3.85 -5.48
N PHE A 569 5.56 4.49 -4.88
CA PHE A 569 6.93 4.37 -5.36
C PHE A 569 7.48 2.96 -5.26
N GLU A 570 7.04 2.16 -4.27
CA GLU A 570 7.41 0.73 -4.20
C GLU A 570 7.03 -0.04 -5.47
N MET A 571 5.89 0.32 -6.08
CA MET A 571 5.42 -0.29 -7.33
C MET A 571 6.15 0.32 -8.53
N TRP A 572 6.23 1.65 -8.63
CA TRP A 572 6.87 2.31 -9.77
C TRP A 572 8.35 1.92 -9.91
N ASN A 573 9.06 1.81 -8.78
CA ASN A 573 10.45 1.36 -8.74
C ASN A 573 10.67 -0.01 -9.39
N SER A 574 9.63 -0.84 -9.52
CA SER A 574 9.74 -2.19 -10.10
C SER A 574 9.57 -2.27 -11.62
N TRP A 575 9.10 -1.21 -12.29
CA TRP A 575 8.78 -1.29 -13.73
C TRP A 575 9.10 -0.03 -14.53
N VAL A 576 9.20 1.14 -13.89
CA VAL A 576 9.54 2.41 -14.56
C VAL A 576 10.98 2.40 -15.04
N ASP A 577 11.28 3.17 -16.09
CA ASP A 577 12.63 3.42 -16.59
C ASP A 577 13.67 3.64 -15.48
N PHE A 578 14.80 2.93 -15.59
CA PHE A 578 15.82 2.87 -14.54
C PHE A 578 16.51 4.23 -14.30
N GLU A 579 16.64 5.07 -15.34
CA GLU A 579 17.28 6.37 -15.24
C GLU A 579 16.41 7.34 -14.44
N VAL A 580 15.10 7.34 -14.73
CA VAL A 580 14.10 8.15 -14.00
C VAL A 580 14.07 7.75 -12.53
N ILE A 581 13.97 6.46 -12.24
CA ILE A 581 14.01 5.93 -10.87
C ILE A 581 15.34 6.28 -10.18
N GLY A 582 16.45 6.14 -10.88
CA GLY A 582 17.79 6.49 -10.39
C GLY A 582 17.88 7.96 -9.97
N GLN A 583 17.37 8.87 -10.79
CA GLN A 583 17.36 10.31 -10.48
C GLN A 583 16.48 10.63 -9.26
N ILE A 584 15.26 10.08 -9.18
CA ILE A 584 14.37 10.29 -8.03
C ILE A 584 15.04 9.85 -6.73
N ARG A 585 15.64 8.65 -6.73
CA ARG A 585 16.36 8.11 -5.57
C ARG A 585 17.58 8.94 -5.21
N ASN A 586 18.31 9.44 -6.21
CA ASN A 586 19.45 10.31 -5.99
C ASN A 586 19.04 11.63 -5.31
N ILE A 587 17.97 12.28 -5.80
CA ILE A 587 17.43 13.51 -5.19
C ILE A 587 17.03 13.26 -3.74
N ALA A 588 16.31 12.16 -3.47
CA ALA A 588 15.92 11.79 -2.10
C ALA A 588 17.16 11.54 -1.22
N LYS A 589 18.13 10.76 -1.69
CA LYS A 589 19.35 10.40 -0.95
C LYS A 589 20.21 11.63 -0.61
N GLN A 590 20.41 12.54 -1.57
CA GLN A 590 21.22 13.75 -1.37
C GLN A 590 20.64 14.70 -0.32
N ASN A 591 19.32 14.65 -0.08
CA ASN A 591 18.64 15.56 0.82
C ASN A 591 18.08 14.87 2.09
N TYR A 592 18.29 13.56 2.24
CA TYR A 592 17.73 12.72 3.31
C TYR A 592 18.07 13.19 4.73
N SER A 593 19.17 13.93 4.92
CA SER A 593 19.60 14.40 6.24
C SER A 593 18.67 15.44 6.87
N TRP A 594 17.91 16.18 6.06
CA TRP A 594 17.03 17.26 6.54
C TRP A 594 15.68 17.34 5.80
N PHE A 595 15.60 16.92 4.54
CA PHE A 595 14.39 16.93 3.71
C PHE A 595 13.82 15.51 3.61
N TYR A 596 12.91 15.19 4.53
CA TYR A 596 12.23 13.89 4.60
C TYR A 596 10.86 14.04 5.26
N LEU A 597 9.99 13.05 5.07
CA LEU A 597 8.71 12.91 5.77
C LEU A 597 8.89 12.30 7.15
N ARG A 598 9.60 11.17 7.23
CA ARG A 598 9.89 10.47 8.47
C ARG A 598 11.37 10.13 8.57
N GLN A 599 11.97 10.44 9.71
CA GLN A 599 13.31 9.98 10.03
C GLN A 599 13.23 8.53 10.50
N LEU A 600 14.01 7.65 9.89
CA LEU A 600 14.16 6.28 10.34
C LEU A 600 15.25 6.27 11.41
N VAL A 601 14.85 6.26 12.68
CA VAL A 601 15.79 6.33 13.83
C VAL A 601 15.83 4.99 14.56
N LYS A 602 14.69 4.30 14.64
CA LYS A 602 14.54 3.03 15.34
C LYS A 602 14.67 1.87 14.35
N SER A 603 15.21 0.73 14.81
CA SER A 603 15.23 -0.52 14.03
C SER A 603 13.84 -0.99 13.57
N LYS A 604 12.78 -0.52 14.24
CA LYS A 604 11.37 -0.80 13.92
C LYS A 604 10.73 0.20 12.95
N ASP A 605 11.43 1.27 12.60
CA ASP A 605 10.90 2.23 11.62
C ASP A 605 10.94 1.59 10.23
N ARG A 606 9.77 1.50 9.59
CA ARG A 606 9.63 0.91 8.27
C ARG A 606 9.82 1.97 7.21
N ASP A 607 10.70 1.68 6.26
CA ASP A 607 10.87 2.50 5.08
C ASP A 607 10.04 1.94 3.92
N ARG A 608 8.99 2.66 3.53
CA ARG A 608 8.18 2.32 2.35
C ARG A 608 8.49 3.23 1.17
N MET A 609 9.70 3.80 1.13
CA MET A 609 10.14 4.73 0.09
C MET A 609 9.25 5.98 -0.01
N GLU A 610 8.75 6.44 1.15
CA GLU A 610 7.80 7.55 1.22
C GLU A 610 8.45 8.88 0.79
N ASN A 611 9.76 9.01 0.96
CA ASN A 611 10.51 10.19 0.53
C ASN A 611 10.66 10.22 -1.00
N GLU A 612 10.97 9.09 -1.62
CA GLU A 612 11.00 8.94 -3.08
C GLU A 612 9.62 9.16 -3.69
N GLU A 613 8.57 8.68 -3.02
CA GLU A 613 7.17 8.94 -3.41
C GLU A 613 6.83 10.43 -3.35
N LEU A 614 7.32 11.16 -2.33
CA LEU A 614 7.16 12.60 -2.24
C LEU A 614 7.81 13.31 -3.44
N ILE A 615 9.07 12.98 -3.75
CA ILE A 615 9.78 13.57 -4.90
C ILE A 615 9.01 13.28 -6.19
N THR A 616 8.55 12.04 -6.37
CA THR A 616 7.77 11.63 -7.54
C THR A 616 6.47 12.41 -7.67
N ALA A 617 5.71 12.53 -6.58
CA ALA A 617 4.44 13.26 -6.60
C ALA A 617 4.64 14.75 -6.94
N LEU A 618 5.66 15.39 -6.36
CA LEU A 618 6.01 16.78 -6.69
C LEU A 618 6.44 16.92 -8.16
N SER A 619 7.29 16.02 -8.66
CA SER A 619 7.71 16.02 -10.07
C SER A 619 6.55 15.82 -11.03
N ALA A 620 5.59 14.95 -10.69
CA ALA A 620 4.38 14.77 -11.47
C ALA A 620 3.49 16.02 -11.49
N ILE A 621 3.30 16.69 -10.33
CA ILE A 621 2.61 17.99 -10.27
C ILE A 621 3.28 19.00 -11.21
N ASN A 622 4.60 19.14 -11.13
CA ASN A 622 5.36 20.06 -11.98
C ASN A 622 5.22 19.72 -13.48
N TYR A 623 5.24 18.42 -13.82
CA TYR A 623 5.05 17.95 -15.19
C TYR A 623 3.67 18.34 -15.75
N PHE A 624 2.60 18.03 -15.02
CA PHE A 624 1.24 18.33 -15.45
C PHE A 624 0.98 19.84 -15.54
N GLU A 625 1.56 20.62 -14.63
CA GLU A 625 1.51 22.09 -14.67
C GLU A 625 2.14 22.66 -15.95
N LYS A 626 3.36 22.20 -16.29
CA LYS A 626 4.07 22.64 -17.52
C LYS A 626 3.31 22.28 -18.79
N LYS A 627 2.68 21.11 -18.82
CA LYS A 627 1.85 20.64 -19.95
C LYS A 627 0.46 21.29 -20.00
N LYS A 628 0.09 22.12 -19.02
CA LYS A 628 -1.26 22.71 -18.89
C LYS A 628 -2.35 21.63 -18.92
N ASP A 629 -2.09 20.51 -18.23
CA ASP A 629 -3.02 19.39 -18.17
C ASP A 629 -4.34 19.84 -17.51
N GLN A 630 -5.47 19.43 -18.09
CA GLN A 630 -6.79 19.82 -17.61
C GLN A 630 -7.23 19.05 -16.36
N ARG A 631 -6.58 17.90 -16.07
CA ARG A 631 -6.91 17.09 -14.89
C ARG A 631 -6.53 17.82 -13.62
N LYS A 632 -7.35 17.67 -12.57
CA LYS A 632 -7.02 18.19 -11.24
C LYS A 632 -6.07 17.22 -10.52
N TYR A 633 -4.77 17.54 -10.53
CA TYR A 633 -3.71 16.73 -9.90
C TYR A 633 -3.35 17.18 -8.48
N LEU A 634 -3.55 18.44 -8.12
CA LEU A 634 -3.36 18.95 -6.76
C LEU A 634 -4.67 19.51 -6.23
N TYR A 635 -5.16 18.95 -5.12
CA TYR A 635 -6.33 19.42 -4.41
C TYR A 635 -5.88 20.14 -3.15
N ILE A 636 -6.31 21.38 -3.00
CA ILE A 636 -6.25 22.12 -1.73
C ILE A 636 -7.69 22.35 -1.30
N TYR A 637 -8.02 22.02 -0.05
CA TYR A 637 -9.38 22.11 0.46
C TYR A 637 -9.39 22.34 1.97
N GLN A 638 -10.46 22.93 2.47
CA GLN A 638 -10.68 23.08 3.89
C GLN A 638 -11.35 21.84 4.47
N LYS A 639 -10.92 21.44 5.66
CA LYS A 639 -11.56 20.42 6.49
C LYS A 639 -11.59 20.92 7.92
N GLU A 640 -12.80 21.22 8.41
CA GLU A 640 -13.04 21.76 9.75
C GLU A 640 -12.15 22.99 10.05
N ASP A 641 -11.17 22.81 10.92
CA ASP A 641 -10.27 23.82 11.45
C ASP A 641 -8.97 23.98 10.66
N ARG A 642 -8.84 23.33 9.48
CA ARG A 642 -7.56 23.23 8.76
C ARG A 642 -7.71 23.31 7.24
N ILE A 643 -6.63 23.75 6.57
CA ILE A 643 -6.45 23.56 5.13
C ILE A 643 -5.56 22.35 4.90
N ASN A 644 -6.01 21.49 4.00
CA ASN A 644 -5.33 20.26 3.63
C ASN A 644 -4.96 20.30 2.15
N ALA A 645 -3.90 19.59 1.79
CA ALA A 645 -3.51 19.39 0.41
C ALA A 645 -3.32 17.90 0.11
N MET A 646 -3.74 17.45 -1.06
CA MET A 646 -3.49 16.08 -1.51
C MET A 646 -3.22 16.05 -3.01
N PHE A 647 -2.36 15.13 -3.41
CA PHE A 647 -2.36 14.70 -4.80
C PHE A 647 -3.72 14.08 -5.11
N GLY A 648 -4.22 14.30 -6.33
CA GLY A 648 -5.47 13.73 -6.82
C GLY A 648 -5.39 12.22 -6.98
N ASP A 649 -5.83 11.72 -8.13
CA ASP A 649 -5.73 10.29 -8.41
C ASP A 649 -4.28 9.91 -8.76
N LYS A 650 -3.62 9.14 -7.89
CA LYS A 650 -2.25 8.63 -8.12
C LYS A 650 -2.17 7.68 -9.32
N SER A 651 -3.29 7.18 -9.84
CA SER A 651 -3.33 6.45 -11.11
C SER A 651 -2.79 7.30 -12.27
N TYR A 652 -2.91 8.63 -12.20
CA TYR A 652 -2.35 9.55 -13.20
C TYR A 652 -0.82 9.51 -13.23
N ILE A 653 -0.16 9.28 -12.08
CA ILE A 653 1.30 9.10 -12.04
C ILE A 653 1.68 7.77 -12.68
N SER A 654 0.91 6.70 -12.43
CA SER A 654 1.12 5.42 -13.12
C SER A 654 0.98 5.57 -14.64
N GLN A 655 -0.03 6.28 -15.13
CA GLN A 655 -0.21 6.54 -16.56
C GLN A 655 0.94 7.37 -17.13
N LEU A 656 1.36 8.43 -16.43
CA LEU A 656 2.52 9.24 -16.81
C LEU A 656 3.79 8.37 -16.91
N PHE A 657 4.00 7.47 -15.96
CA PHE A 657 5.16 6.60 -15.97
C PHE A 657 5.13 5.52 -17.04
N MET A 658 3.95 5.07 -17.48
CA MET A 658 3.82 4.25 -18.69
C MET A 658 4.31 5.04 -19.91
N ASP A 659 3.80 6.26 -20.10
CA ASP A 659 4.23 7.14 -21.21
C ASP A 659 5.73 7.47 -21.13
N VAL A 660 6.26 7.84 -19.96
CA VAL A 660 7.70 8.10 -19.73
C VAL A 660 8.57 6.89 -20.09
N THR A 661 8.07 5.67 -19.88
CA THR A 661 8.84 4.45 -20.19
C THR A 661 8.81 4.15 -21.70
N GLU A 662 7.71 4.45 -22.38
CA GLU A 662 7.51 4.15 -23.80
C GLU A 662 7.96 5.28 -24.75
N ASN A 663 7.99 6.52 -24.26
CA ASN A 663 8.18 7.73 -25.05
C ASN A 663 9.35 8.60 -24.54
N SER A 664 10.38 8.73 -25.36
CA SER A 664 11.59 9.50 -25.02
C SER A 664 11.33 11.00 -24.80
N HIS A 665 10.33 11.60 -25.46
CA HIS A 665 10.00 13.01 -25.23
C HIS A 665 9.37 13.20 -23.84
N ALA A 666 8.39 12.36 -23.49
CA ALA A 666 7.77 12.36 -22.17
C ALA A 666 8.81 12.12 -21.05
N LYS A 667 9.78 11.20 -21.28
CA LYS A 667 10.92 10.98 -20.39
C LYS A 667 11.74 12.25 -20.16
N ASN A 668 12.15 12.93 -21.23
CA ASN A 668 12.95 14.15 -21.12
C ASN A 668 12.20 15.27 -20.39
N ASP A 669 10.92 15.45 -20.67
CA ASP A 669 10.06 16.44 -20.00
C ASP A 669 9.89 16.12 -18.50
N PHE A 670 9.80 14.84 -18.13
CA PHE A 670 9.76 14.42 -16.73
C PHE A 670 11.10 14.65 -16.02
N ILE A 671 12.22 14.36 -16.68
CA ILE A 671 13.57 14.69 -16.18
C ILE A 671 13.73 16.20 -15.96
N GLU A 672 13.21 17.03 -16.87
CA GLU A 672 13.19 18.48 -16.67
C GLU A 672 12.32 18.88 -15.46
N SER A 673 11.25 18.14 -15.22
CA SER A 673 10.38 18.35 -14.05
C SER A 673 11.09 17.97 -12.74
N LEU A 674 11.96 16.94 -12.74
CA LEU A 674 12.85 16.59 -11.63
C LEU A 674 13.85 17.71 -11.29
N LYS A 675 14.46 18.35 -12.30
CA LYS A 675 15.32 19.52 -12.11
C LYS A 675 14.57 20.68 -11.43
N GLY A 676 13.28 20.85 -11.75
CA GLY A 676 12.41 21.80 -11.07
C GLY A 676 12.26 21.50 -9.57
N ILE A 677 12.18 20.22 -9.19
CA ILE A 677 12.12 19.81 -7.78
C ILE A 677 13.45 20.02 -7.06
N GLU A 678 14.58 19.75 -7.71
CA GLU A 678 15.89 20.09 -7.14
C GLU A 678 16.03 21.60 -6.87
N SER A 679 15.58 22.43 -7.81
CA SER A 679 15.52 23.88 -7.65
C SER A 679 14.64 24.28 -6.47
N PHE A 680 13.46 23.67 -6.33
CA PHE A 680 12.58 23.91 -5.18
C PHE A 680 13.22 23.51 -3.84
N ILE A 681 13.85 22.34 -3.75
CA ILE A 681 14.54 21.91 -2.52
C ILE A 681 15.66 22.89 -2.17
N LYS A 682 16.42 23.37 -3.17
CA LYS A 682 17.42 24.41 -2.98
C LYS A 682 16.78 25.70 -2.45
N LYS A 683 15.71 26.22 -3.07
CA LYS A 683 15.00 27.42 -2.59
C LYS A 683 14.58 27.26 -1.12
N LEU A 684 13.97 26.13 -0.77
CA LEU A 684 13.54 25.85 0.60
C LEU A 684 14.72 25.85 1.58
N LYS A 685 15.85 25.24 1.20
CA LYS A 685 17.09 25.26 1.99
C LYS A 685 17.57 26.68 2.28
N TYR A 686 17.55 27.57 1.28
CA TYR A 686 17.92 28.99 1.47
C TYR A 686 16.97 29.72 2.41
N ILE A 687 15.66 29.44 2.32
CA ILE A 687 14.65 30.06 3.18
C ILE A 687 14.85 29.64 4.64
N VAL A 688 15.05 28.35 4.92
CA VAL A 688 15.16 27.88 6.30
C VAL A 688 16.52 28.18 6.94
N LEU A 689 17.58 28.34 6.15
CA LEU A 689 18.91 28.72 6.63
C LEU A 689 19.03 30.25 6.79
N ASP A 690 18.72 30.75 7.97
CA ASP A 690 18.74 32.17 8.35
C ASP A 690 19.92 32.58 9.24
N THR A 691 20.70 31.62 9.74
CA THR A 691 21.88 31.87 10.57
C THR A 691 23.09 31.10 10.05
N HIS A 692 24.30 31.52 10.47
CA HIS A 692 25.52 30.79 10.15
C HIS A 692 25.56 29.46 10.93
N LYS A 693 25.95 28.39 10.25
CA LYS A 693 26.10 27.04 10.81
C LYS A 693 27.34 26.38 10.25
N THR A 694 28.02 25.59 11.07
CA THR A 694 29.09 24.71 10.61
C THR A 694 28.53 23.59 9.75
N LYS A 695 29.41 22.81 9.10
CA LYS A 695 28.99 21.69 8.24
C LYS A 695 28.28 20.60 9.06
N GLU A 696 28.71 20.39 10.29
CA GLU A 696 28.19 19.40 11.24
C GLU A 696 26.82 19.82 11.78
N GLU A 697 26.62 21.11 12.04
CA GLU A 697 25.37 21.67 12.58
C GLU A 697 24.30 21.90 11.51
N LEU A 698 24.70 22.01 10.24
CA LEU A 698 23.81 22.43 9.16
C LEU A 698 22.59 21.51 9.01
N ALA A 699 22.79 20.19 8.90
CA ALA A 699 21.67 19.28 8.68
C ALA A 699 20.69 19.21 9.88
N PRO A 700 21.16 19.08 11.14
CA PRO A 700 20.29 19.19 12.32
C PRO A 700 19.52 20.52 12.37
N TYR A 701 20.17 21.63 12.02
CA TYR A 701 19.55 22.95 12.00
C TYR A 701 18.45 23.06 10.93
N LEU A 702 18.77 22.71 9.68
CA LEU A 702 17.80 22.71 8.57
C LEU A 702 16.59 21.85 8.89
N LYS A 703 16.81 20.70 9.54
CA LYS A 703 15.74 19.82 10.00
C LYS A 703 14.83 20.55 11.00
N ALA A 704 15.40 21.09 12.07
CA ALA A 704 14.64 21.75 13.14
C ALA A 704 13.86 22.97 12.63
N GLU A 705 14.46 23.76 11.74
CA GLU A 705 13.80 24.91 11.13
C GLU A 705 12.66 24.49 10.19
N LEU A 706 12.85 23.44 9.41
CA LEU A 706 11.80 22.90 8.56
C LEU A 706 10.65 22.29 9.40
N ASP A 707 10.96 21.61 10.50
CA ASP A 707 9.96 21.13 11.46
C ASP A 707 9.16 22.30 12.02
N THR A 708 9.84 23.34 12.52
CA THR A 708 9.20 24.55 13.05
C THR A 708 8.29 25.21 12.01
N LEU A 709 8.74 25.29 10.75
CA LEU A 709 7.94 25.86 9.67
C LEU A 709 6.64 25.07 9.43
N PHE A 710 6.72 23.73 9.35
CA PHE A 710 5.56 22.89 9.02
C PHE A 710 4.63 22.63 10.21
N VAL A 711 5.13 22.73 11.43
CA VAL A 711 4.34 22.57 12.66
C VAL A 711 3.42 23.76 12.90
N GLY A 712 3.83 24.97 12.50
CA GLY A 712 3.14 26.22 12.86
C GLY A 712 3.18 26.43 14.38
N ASN A 713 2.01 26.63 15.01
CA ASN A 713 1.88 26.84 16.46
C ASN A 713 1.59 25.56 17.28
N ARG A 714 1.71 24.37 16.70
CA ARG A 714 1.44 23.10 17.39
C ARG A 714 2.65 22.61 18.18
N ASP A 715 2.43 21.70 19.13
CA ASP A 715 3.52 21.05 19.85
C ASP A 715 4.33 20.15 18.88
N ILE A 716 5.61 20.47 18.73
CA ILE A 716 6.57 19.75 17.88
C ILE A 716 6.64 18.27 18.30
N LYS A 717 6.43 17.95 19.58
CA LYS A 717 6.54 16.59 20.12
C LYS A 717 5.54 15.61 19.50
N TYR A 718 4.39 16.09 19.03
CA TYR A 718 3.32 15.25 18.46
C TYR A 718 3.09 15.47 16.97
N SER A 719 3.78 16.42 16.37
CA SER A 719 3.64 16.74 14.95
C SER A 719 4.61 15.93 14.10
N LYS A 720 4.14 15.45 12.95
CA LYS A 720 4.96 14.77 11.94
C LYS A 720 4.79 15.51 10.63
N ARG A 721 5.88 15.60 9.86
CA ARG A 721 5.83 16.11 8.50
C ARG A 721 4.95 15.20 7.66
N SER A 722 4.22 15.80 6.74
CA SER A 722 3.30 15.12 5.86
C SER A 722 3.45 15.62 4.43
N MET A 723 3.07 14.80 3.44
CA MET A 723 3.21 15.17 2.02
C MET A 723 2.48 16.48 1.70
N GLN A 724 1.35 16.75 2.36
CA GLN A 724 0.59 17.99 2.21
C GLN A 724 1.43 19.24 2.51
N ASP A 725 2.35 19.18 3.46
CA ASP A 725 3.18 20.32 3.83
C ASP A 725 4.08 20.67 2.64
N PHE A 726 4.75 19.66 2.08
CA PHE A 726 5.57 19.84 0.90
C PHE A 726 4.75 20.26 -0.34
N TYR A 727 3.52 19.79 -0.50
CA TYR A 727 2.63 20.24 -1.59
C TYR A 727 2.28 21.71 -1.47
N ILE A 728 1.98 22.20 -0.26
CA ILE A 728 1.69 23.61 -0.02
C ILE A 728 2.95 24.46 -0.20
N ALA A 729 4.10 24.01 0.31
CA ALA A 729 5.39 24.67 0.07
C ALA A 729 5.70 24.78 -1.43
N TRP A 730 5.52 23.70 -2.19
CA TRP A 730 5.68 23.72 -3.65
C TRP A 730 4.71 24.70 -4.29
N PHE A 731 3.43 24.62 -3.94
CA PHE A 731 2.39 25.51 -4.46
C PHE A 731 2.75 26.98 -4.27
N LEU A 732 3.31 27.36 -3.12
CA LEU A 732 3.70 28.74 -2.82
C LEU A 732 5.02 29.18 -3.49
N LEU A 733 6.01 28.30 -3.59
CA LEU A 733 7.40 28.67 -3.91
C LEU A 733 7.85 28.35 -5.34
N LYS A 734 7.11 27.50 -6.08
CA LYS A 734 7.53 27.04 -7.40
C LYS A 734 7.83 28.18 -8.39
N ASP A 735 7.00 29.23 -8.36
CA ASP A 735 7.00 30.34 -9.32
C ASP A 735 8.05 31.42 -8.98
N ILE A 736 8.60 31.41 -7.77
CA ILE A 736 9.57 32.41 -7.30
C ILE A 736 10.96 32.05 -7.81
N ASN A 737 11.67 32.97 -8.46
CA ASN A 737 13.02 32.71 -8.96
C ASN A 737 14.05 32.61 -7.80
N MET A 738 15.27 32.14 -8.08
CA MET A 738 16.28 31.93 -7.05
C MET A 738 16.80 33.24 -6.41
N GLU A 739 16.92 34.32 -7.18
CA GLU A 739 17.46 35.60 -6.71
C GLU A 739 16.50 36.31 -5.74
N MET A 740 15.19 36.27 -6.03
CA MET A 740 14.13 36.69 -5.11
C MET A 740 14.22 35.94 -3.78
N ILE A 741 14.44 34.62 -3.82
CA ILE A 741 14.64 33.83 -2.60
C ILE A 741 15.86 34.30 -1.85
N LYS A 742 17.03 34.41 -2.49
CA LYS A 742 18.27 34.83 -1.82
C LYS A 742 18.12 36.19 -1.13
N TYR A 743 17.54 37.17 -1.81
CA TYR A 743 17.39 38.53 -1.30
C TYR A 743 16.33 38.64 -0.20
N HIS A 744 15.18 37.97 -0.36
CA HIS A 744 14.02 38.12 0.54
C HIS A 744 13.81 36.96 1.52
N ARG A 745 14.75 36.00 1.61
CA ARG A 745 14.59 34.73 2.37
C ARG A 745 14.04 34.89 3.79
N LEU A 746 14.52 35.88 4.55
CA LEU A 746 14.09 36.09 5.96
C LEU A 746 12.62 36.49 6.04
N LYS A 747 12.20 37.40 5.14
CA LYS A 747 10.81 37.86 5.06
C LYS A 747 9.90 36.75 4.54
N ILE A 748 10.35 36.01 3.52
CA ILE A 748 9.66 34.82 3.00
C ILE A 748 9.47 33.78 4.11
N LYS A 749 10.51 33.50 4.92
CA LYS A 749 10.42 32.55 6.04
C LYS A 749 9.34 32.98 7.04
N SER A 750 9.30 34.25 7.42
CA SER A 750 8.28 34.80 8.33
C SER A 750 6.87 34.63 7.77
N GLU A 751 6.65 35.04 6.51
CA GLU A 751 5.33 34.97 5.88
C GLU A 751 4.88 33.52 5.66
N LEU A 752 5.79 32.61 5.31
CA LEU A 752 5.47 31.18 5.25
C LEU A 752 5.06 30.66 6.63
N LYS A 753 5.75 31.05 7.72
CA LYS A 753 5.38 30.63 9.08
C LYS A 753 3.96 31.10 9.45
N GLU A 754 3.58 32.32 9.06
CA GLU A 754 2.21 32.82 9.23
C GLU A 754 1.19 32.01 8.43
N ILE A 755 1.50 31.70 7.17
CA ILE A 755 0.64 30.85 6.32
C ILE A 755 0.50 29.45 6.92
N TYR A 756 1.59 28.81 7.35
CA TYR A 756 1.56 27.50 7.99
C TYR A 756 0.76 27.51 9.29
N THR A 757 0.91 28.55 10.09
CA THR A 757 0.11 28.75 11.30
C THR A 757 -1.38 28.82 10.98
N PHE A 758 -1.74 29.60 9.95
CA PHE A 758 -3.12 29.74 9.48
C PHE A 758 -3.72 28.41 8.99
N ILE A 759 -3.03 27.68 8.11
CA ILE A 759 -3.55 26.42 7.56
C ILE A 759 -3.66 25.30 8.59
N LYS A 760 -2.83 25.32 9.63
CA LYS A 760 -2.86 24.32 10.71
C LYS A 760 -3.90 24.64 11.78
N SER A 761 -4.38 25.88 11.86
CA SER A 761 -5.38 26.30 12.85
C SER A 761 -6.15 27.52 12.35
N LEU A 762 -7.28 27.28 11.70
CA LEU A 762 -8.16 28.32 11.21
C LEU A 762 -8.85 29.07 12.38
N PRO A 763 -8.96 30.41 12.30
CA PRO A 763 -9.83 31.20 13.16
C PRO A 763 -11.27 30.68 13.12
N GLN A 764 -11.99 30.77 14.26
CA GLN A 764 -13.32 30.16 14.41
C GLN A 764 -14.31 30.68 13.36
N GLU A 765 -14.25 31.97 13.03
CA GLU A 765 -15.10 32.60 12.02
C GLU A 765 -14.87 32.10 10.58
N LEU A 766 -13.74 31.43 10.32
CA LEU A 766 -13.38 30.90 9.00
C LEU A 766 -13.59 29.39 8.86
N ARG A 767 -14.08 28.70 9.90
CA ARG A 767 -14.19 27.23 9.92
C ARG A 767 -15.37 26.68 9.12
N LEU A 768 -16.37 27.51 8.82
CA LEU A 768 -17.58 27.13 8.11
C LEU A 768 -17.56 27.64 6.65
N ASP A 769 -18.36 27.00 5.80
CA ASP A 769 -18.65 27.43 4.43
C ASP A 769 -17.43 27.64 3.53
N ASN A 770 -16.33 26.90 3.75
CA ASN A 770 -15.06 27.05 3.03
C ASN A 770 -14.40 28.45 3.10
N LYS A 771 -14.83 29.33 4.03
CA LYS A 771 -14.26 30.68 4.16
C LYS A 771 -12.75 30.68 4.44
N GLY A 772 -12.26 29.68 5.18
CA GLY A 772 -10.84 29.48 5.43
C GLY A 772 -10.05 29.13 4.18
N TYR A 773 -10.63 28.34 3.27
CA TYR A 773 -10.03 28.05 1.96
C TYR A 773 -9.90 29.32 1.12
N ASP A 774 -10.96 30.14 1.03
CA ASP A 774 -10.92 31.39 0.26
C ASP A 774 -9.88 32.36 0.82
N ALA A 775 -9.83 32.50 2.15
CA ALA A 775 -8.83 33.29 2.85
C ALA A 775 -7.40 32.77 2.60
N PHE A 776 -7.19 31.46 2.60
CA PHE A 776 -5.89 30.86 2.25
C PHE A 776 -5.50 31.18 0.80
N MET A 777 -6.42 31.00 -0.15
CA MET A 777 -6.15 31.26 -1.57
C MET A 777 -5.81 32.73 -1.82
N MET A 778 -6.48 33.66 -1.12
CA MET A 778 -6.15 35.07 -1.16
C MET A 778 -4.75 35.35 -0.58
N LYS A 779 -4.41 34.79 0.59
CA LYS A 779 -3.07 34.92 1.18
C LYS A 779 -1.98 34.37 0.24
N ALA A 780 -2.21 33.20 -0.34
CA ALA A 780 -1.28 32.59 -1.28
C ALA A 780 -1.10 33.44 -2.55
N LYS A 781 -2.19 34.00 -3.10
CA LYS A 781 -2.13 34.91 -4.24
C LYS A 781 -1.32 36.17 -3.93
N THR A 782 -1.58 36.81 -2.79
CA THR A 782 -0.84 38.00 -2.34
C THR A 782 0.65 37.70 -2.17
N PHE A 783 0.97 36.57 -1.53
CA PHE A 783 2.34 36.09 -1.38
C PHE A 783 3.04 35.90 -2.73
N LYS A 784 2.38 35.23 -3.68
CA LYS A 784 2.95 35.01 -5.02
C LYS A 784 3.19 36.30 -5.79
N ILE A 785 2.20 37.20 -5.83
CA ILE A 785 2.30 38.49 -6.53
C ILE A 785 3.48 39.30 -5.98
N LYS A 786 3.63 39.33 -4.66
CA LYS A 786 4.70 40.07 -3.98
C LYS A 786 6.10 39.60 -4.37
N TYR A 787 6.26 38.30 -4.62
CA TYR A 787 7.55 37.70 -4.95
C TYR A 787 7.67 37.29 -6.43
N GLN A 788 6.75 37.76 -7.27
CA GLN A 788 6.78 37.52 -8.71
C GLN A 788 7.81 38.45 -9.37
N LYS A 789 8.66 37.88 -10.21
CA LYS A 789 9.56 38.66 -11.08
C LYS A 789 8.72 39.40 -12.12
N ASP A 790 8.92 40.70 -12.27
CA ASP A 790 8.28 41.48 -13.33
C ASP A 790 8.87 41.15 -14.71
N GLU A 791 8.04 41.23 -15.75
CA GLU A 791 8.45 40.93 -17.12
C GLU A 791 9.01 42.19 -17.79
N ARG A 792 10.18 42.09 -18.42
CA ARG A 792 10.77 43.20 -19.20
C ARG A 792 9.96 43.43 -20.47
N LYS A 793 9.04 44.39 -20.43
CA LYS A 793 8.11 44.81 -21.50
C LYS A 793 8.40 46.22 -22.00
N LEU A 794 8.97 47.09 -21.17
CA LEU A 794 9.17 48.50 -21.49
C LEU A 794 10.20 48.65 -22.62
N LYS A 795 9.78 49.33 -23.69
CA LYS A 795 10.64 49.77 -24.78
C LYS A 795 10.63 51.29 -24.79
N LEU A 796 11.79 51.87 -24.49
CA LEU A 796 11.94 53.33 -24.44
C LEU A 796 12.01 53.92 -25.84
N SER A 797 11.25 54.99 -26.10
CA SER A 797 11.42 55.86 -27.26
C SER A 797 12.71 56.68 -27.15
N GLU A 798 13.15 57.29 -28.25
CA GLU A 798 14.31 58.19 -28.24
C GLU A 798 14.08 59.42 -27.34
N THR A 799 12.85 59.91 -27.24
CA THR A 799 12.51 61.04 -26.36
C THR A 799 12.59 60.64 -24.89
N GLU A 800 12.10 59.45 -24.52
CA GLU A 800 12.18 58.93 -23.15
C GLU A 800 13.63 58.64 -22.73
N LYS A 801 14.47 58.14 -23.64
CA LYS A 801 15.90 57.98 -23.38
C LYS A 801 16.58 59.32 -23.12
N LEU A 802 16.28 60.34 -23.93
CA LEU A 802 16.83 61.67 -23.74
C LEU A 802 16.43 62.27 -22.38
N GLU A 803 15.15 62.15 -22.00
CA GLU A 803 14.66 62.59 -20.68
C GLU A 803 15.41 61.90 -19.53
N LEU A 804 15.65 60.59 -19.65
CA LEU A 804 16.41 59.83 -18.64
C LEU A 804 17.89 60.26 -18.59
N ILE A 805 18.54 60.47 -19.74
CA ILE A 805 19.93 60.95 -19.82
C ILE A 805 20.06 62.33 -19.15
N LEU A 806 19.13 63.24 -19.43
CA LEU A 806 19.10 64.57 -18.82
C LEU A 806 18.87 64.48 -17.31
N LYS A 807 17.94 63.62 -16.87
CA LYS A 807 17.68 63.35 -15.45
C LYS A 807 18.91 62.78 -14.72
N GLN A 808 19.75 62.04 -15.43
CA GLN A 808 21.02 61.50 -14.93
C GLN A 808 22.19 62.51 -14.97
N GLY A 809 21.95 63.74 -15.42
CA GLY A 809 23.02 64.74 -15.57
C GLY A 809 24.03 64.38 -16.66
N ASN A 810 23.58 63.73 -17.76
CA ASN A 810 24.41 63.25 -18.86
C ASN A 810 25.51 62.28 -18.44
N LYS A 811 25.25 61.45 -17.43
CA LYS A 811 26.17 60.42 -16.95
C LYS A 811 25.56 59.03 -17.07
N SER A 812 26.41 58.02 -17.18
CA SER A 812 26.01 56.61 -17.16
C SER A 812 25.39 56.23 -15.82
N GLY A 813 24.33 55.41 -15.85
CA GLY A 813 23.75 54.81 -14.65
C GLY A 813 24.68 53.82 -13.94
N LEU A 814 25.77 53.39 -14.60
CA LEU A 814 26.73 52.41 -14.10
C LEU A 814 28.13 52.98 -13.89
N SER A 815 28.45 54.11 -14.52
CA SER A 815 29.74 54.79 -14.38
C SER A 815 29.52 56.31 -14.37
N GLU A 816 30.44 57.06 -13.77
CA GLU A 816 30.38 58.53 -13.88
C GLU A 816 30.78 59.05 -15.28
N ALA A 817 30.91 58.15 -16.28
CA ALA A 817 31.28 58.52 -17.63
C ALA A 817 30.13 59.30 -18.31
N PRO A 818 30.45 60.31 -19.14
CA PRO A 818 29.44 61.03 -19.91
C PRO A 818 28.66 60.10 -20.85
N ILE A 819 27.35 60.36 -20.99
CA ILE A 819 26.46 59.72 -21.97
C ILE A 819 25.68 60.79 -22.72
N PHE A 820 25.57 60.61 -24.05
CA PHE A 820 24.75 61.44 -24.92
C PHE A 820 23.82 60.60 -25.81
N LEU A 821 22.74 61.24 -26.26
CA LEU A 821 21.82 60.63 -27.23
C LEU A 821 22.55 60.46 -28.57
N GLY A 822 22.80 59.21 -28.98
CA GLY A 822 23.61 58.85 -30.14
C GLY A 822 24.78 57.90 -29.81
N ASP A 823 25.17 57.81 -28.53
CA ASP A 823 26.11 56.81 -28.05
C ASP A 823 25.49 55.38 -28.12
N GLU A 824 26.34 54.35 -28.08
CA GLU A 824 25.88 52.97 -27.89
C GLU A 824 25.37 52.75 -26.46
N ILE A 825 24.08 53.03 -26.23
CA ILE A 825 23.45 53.01 -24.90
C ILE A 825 22.39 51.91 -24.75
N GLU A 826 22.22 51.40 -23.54
CA GLU A 826 21.16 50.45 -23.18
C GLU A 826 20.46 50.86 -21.87
N PRO A 827 19.13 50.64 -21.75
CA PRO A 827 18.45 50.79 -20.47
C PRO A 827 18.81 49.63 -19.53
N ASP A 828 19.12 49.98 -18.30
CA ASP A 828 19.39 49.08 -17.19
C ASP A 828 18.52 49.43 -15.98
N HIS A 829 18.10 48.40 -15.24
CA HIS A 829 17.25 48.59 -14.08
C HIS A 829 18.09 48.95 -12.85
N THR A 830 17.73 50.03 -12.15
CA THR A 830 18.43 50.44 -10.92
C THR A 830 18.28 49.40 -9.82
N THR A 831 17.05 48.89 -9.63
CA THR A 831 16.79 47.64 -8.90
C THR A 831 16.56 46.53 -9.91
N PRO A 832 17.42 45.50 -9.98
CA PRO A 832 17.25 44.41 -10.93
C PRO A 832 15.88 43.74 -10.81
N LEU A 833 15.24 43.47 -11.95
CA LEU A 833 13.97 42.72 -11.98
C LEU A 833 14.08 41.37 -11.25
N ALA A 834 15.26 40.74 -11.29
CA ALA A 834 15.53 39.47 -10.64
C ALA A 834 15.34 39.48 -9.11
N ILE A 835 15.41 40.66 -8.45
CA ILE A 835 15.23 40.84 -7.00
C ILE A 835 13.97 41.64 -6.62
N GLY A 836 13.09 41.91 -7.60
CA GLY A 836 11.78 42.53 -7.36
C GLY A 836 11.67 43.99 -7.83
N GLY A 837 12.63 44.47 -8.62
CA GLY A 837 12.47 45.73 -9.34
C GLY A 837 11.28 45.66 -10.31
N LYS A 838 10.59 46.78 -10.51
CA LYS A 838 9.49 46.91 -11.47
C LYS A 838 10.02 47.32 -12.83
N ASP A 839 9.36 46.89 -13.89
CA ASP A 839 9.70 47.33 -15.25
C ASP A 839 8.96 48.63 -15.60
N ASN A 840 9.36 49.73 -14.96
CA ASN A 840 8.78 51.06 -15.16
C ASN A 840 9.88 52.14 -15.27
N LEU A 841 9.51 53.32 -15.77
CA LEU A 841 10.43 54.45 -15.97
C LEU A 841 11.14 54.91 -14.68
N GLU A 842 10.53 54.68 -13.52
CA GLU A 842 11.10 55.06 -12.21
C GLU A 842 12.29 54.17 -11.81
N ASN A 843 12.36 52.95 -12.34
CA ASN A 843 13.37 51.95 -11.99
C ASN A 843 14.36 51.70 -13.15
N ILE A 844 14.51 52.66 -14.07
CA ILE A 844 15.39 52.53 -15.24
C ILE A 844 16.37 53.68 -15.30
N THR A 845 17.60 53.33 -15.68
CA THR A 845 18.69 54.24 -16.00
C THR A 845 19.30 53.88 -17.35
N ILE A 846 19.91 54.85 -18.02
CA ILE A 846 20.65 54.67 -19.27
C ILE A 846 22.13 54.48 -18.94
N ALA A 847 22.75 53.43 -19.47
CA ALA A 847 24.17 53.15 -19.33
C ALA A 847 24.80 52.85 -20.70
N HIS A 848 26.13 52.95 -20.80
CA HIS A 848 26.85 52.50 -21.98
C HIS A 848 26.65 50.99 -22.18
N LYS A 849 26.39 50.57 -23.40
CA LYS A 849 26.09 49.19 -23.78
C LYS A 849 27.18 48.21 -23.34
N ASP A 850 28.44 48.59 -23.49
CA ASP A 850 29.58 47.77 -23.07
C ASP A 850 29.70 47.65 -21.54
N GLU A 851 29.39 48.71 -20.81
CA GLU A 851 29.37 48.70 -19.34
C GLU A 851 28.27 47.79 -18.80
N ASN A 852 27.07 47.91 -19.39
CA ASN A 852 25.92 47.11 -19.03
C ASN A 852 26.16 45.61 -19.30
N ARG A 853 26.78 45.29 -20.44
CA ARG A 853 27.13 43.90 -20.78
C ARG A 853 28.26 43.33 -19.93
N LYS A 854 29.24 44.16 -19.53
CA LYS A 854 30.30 43.78 -18.58
C LYS A 854 29.78 43.58 -17.15
N LYS A 855 28.73 44.31 -16.74
CA LYS A 855 28.02 44.06 -15.47
C LYS A 855 27.41 42.66 -15.44
N GLY A 856 26.87 42.18 -16.55
CA GLY A 856 26.32 40.83 -16.69
C GLY A 856 27.38 39.72 -16.53
N SER A 857 28.60 39.93 -17.02
CA SER A 857 29.69 38.93 -16.98
C SER A 857 30.52 38.93 -15.70
N LYS A 858 30.42 39.95 -14.84
CA LYS A 858 31.11 40.00 -13.53
C LYS A 858 30.41 39.21 -12.41
N ASN A 859 29.21 38.67 -12.64
CA ASN A 859 28.45 37.89 -11.65
C ASN A 859 28.71 36.37 -11.72
N GLU A 860 29.70 35.90 -12.49
CA GLU A 860 30.12 34.49 -12.59
C GLU A 860 31.46 34.16 -11.92
N ILE A 861 31.86 34.88 -10.85
CA ILE A 861 32.99 34.49 -9.98
C ILE A 861 32.51 34.24 -8.56
#